data_AF-A0A182K3G0-F1
#
_entry.id   AF-A0A182K3G0-F1
#
_cell.length_a   1.000
_cell.length_b   1.000
_cell.length_c   1.000
_cell.angle_alpha   90.00
_cell.angle_beta   90.00
_cell.angle_gamma   90.00
#
_symmetry.space_group_name_H-M   'P 1'
#
loop_
_entity.id
_entity.type
_entity.pdbx_description
1 polymer ?
#
loop_
_entity_poly.entity_id
_entity_poly.type
_entity_poly.pdbx_seq_one_letter_code
_entity_poly.pdbx_strand_id
1 'polypeptide(L)'
;MSWEPQPDGLSQIITLLKQSQSTDNMIQRAVQLKLEELNQYPDFNNYLIYVLTKLTSEDEPTRSLSGLILKNNIRIHGTELQPAIIEYIKQECLMALGDPSPLIRATAGILITTIANKGGLQHWPELLPTLCDMLDSQDYSVCEGAFGALQKICEDSADVLDSSALNRPLNIMIPKFLQFFRHSSPKIRSNAIACINQFIINRTQALMVHIDTFIENLFHLSSDDDREVRKNVCRGLVMLLDVRMDRLMPHMNSIIEYMLIRTQDSDETSLEACEFWLTLAEQTICKEVLTPHLARLVPVLVRGMKYSDIDIIILKGDVEEDEMIPDREEDIKPRFHKSRTHTQKPSLGGGASGGDGTVRAMEGNDDDEDIDDPYDEMDDDSNLSDWNLRKCSAAALDVLANVFKDDFLPILLPILKETLFHEEWVIKESGILALGAIAEGCMNGMVPHLPELIPYLIVCLSDKKALVRSITCWTLSRYAHWVVSQPHDQYLKPLMKELLKRILDANKRVQEAACSAFATLEEEACTELVPYLGFILDTLVFAFRKYQHKNLLILYDAIGTLADSVGHHLNKPEYISMLMPPLIEKWNNLKDEDKDLFPLLECLSSVATALHSGFLPYSEPVYRRCISLIQQTLNQDLASTTSPGQFEQPDKDFMIVALDLLSGLAEGLDCYIESLVSSSNIMQLLYQCMQDSMPEVRQSSFALLGDLTKACFQHVHPHIADFLPILGHNLNPEYISVCNNATWAIGEISIKLMEDTKPYIPMVLAPLIEIINNTNTPKTLLENTAITIGRLGLVCPVEVAPSLQQFVRQWCSSLRNIRDNEEKDSAFRGMCQMITVNPVGVVPDFIFFCDAAASWMTPKKDLHEMLQKILHGFKMQVGEENWARFVEQFPPQLSERLAVMYSI
;
A
#
# COMPACT_ATOMS: atom_id res chain seq x y z
N MET A 1 -18.81 -41.12 32.57
CA MET A 1 -20.02 -40.69 33.31
C MET A 1 -20.45 -39.39 32.67
N SER A 2 -21.72 -39.26 32.27
CA SER A 2 -22.27 -38.02 31.74
C SER A 2 -22.33 -36.97 32.86
N TRP A 3 -21.85 -35.77 32.60
CA TRP A 3 -22.02 -34.63 33.50
C TRP A 3 -23.51 -34.27 33.60
N GLU A 4 -23.98 -33.90 34.79
CA GLU A 4 -25.37 -33.46 35.02
C GLU A 4 -25.39 -32.15 35.82
N PRO A 5 -26.25 -31.18 35.46
CA PRO A 5 -26.32 -29.89 36.15
C PRO A 5 -26.98 -30.04 37.53
N GLN A 6 -26.52 -29.26 38.51
CA GLN A 6 -27.25 -29.07 39.76
C GLN A 6 -28.41 -28.09 39.53
N PRO A 7 -29.66 -28.40 39.97
CA PRO A 7 -30.83 -27.56 39.72
C PRO A 7 -30.67 -26.10 40.18
N ASP A 8 -30.07 -25.89 41.36
CA ASP A 8 -29.86 -24.55 41.92
C ASP A 8 -28.84 -23.75 41.10
N GLY A 9 -27.75 -24.39 40.66
CA GLY A 9 -26.72 -23.77 39.82
C GLY A 9 -27.27 -23.41 38.44
N LEU A 10 -28.06 -24.31 37.84
CA LEU A 10 -28.70 -24.06 36.54
C LEU A 10 -29.67 -22.87 36.60
N SER A 11 -30.48 -22.79 37.66
CA SER A 11 -31.41 -21.67 37.88
C SER A 11 -30.68 -20.33 38.01
N GLN A 12 -29.54 -20.30 38.72
CA GLN A 12 -28.72 -19.09 38.84
C GLN A 12 -28.14 -18.64 37.51
N ILE A 13 -27.64 -19.57 36.69
CA ILE A 13 -27.06 -19.26 35.38
C ILE A 13 -28.13 -18.76 34.41
N ILE A 14 -29.30 -19.39 34.37
CA ILE A 14 -30.43 -18.90 33.55
C ILE A 14 -30.83 -17.48 33.96
N THR A 15 -30.89 -17.21 35.26
CA THR A 15 -31.21 -15.87 35.77
C THR A 15 -30.17 -14.84 35.31
N LEU A 16 -28.88 -15.20 35.37
CA LEU A 16 -27.78 -14.35 34.91
C LEU A 16 -27.85 -14.08 33.40
N LEU A 17 -28.13 -15.11 32.59
CA LEU A 17 -28.30 -14.99 31.14
C LEU A 17 -29.53 -14.15 30.74
N LYS A 18 -30.60 -14.16 31.55
CA LYS A 18 -31.75 -13.26 31.32
C LYS A 18 -31.42 -11.83 31.73
N GLN A 19 -30.63 -11.63 32.77
CA GLN A 19 -30.16 -10.31 33.18
C GLN A 19 -29.18 -9.69 32.18
N SER A 20 -28.37 -10.49 31.50
CA SER A 20 -27.44 -10.01 30.47
C SER A 20 -28.15 -9.44 29.22
N GLN A 21 -29.43 -9.80 29.01
CA GLN A 21 -30.29 -9.26 27.97
C GLN A 21 -31.02 -7.96 28.38
N SER A 22 -30.84 -7.50 29.62
CA SER A 22 -31.46 -6.26 30.11
C SER A 22 -30.92 -5.04 29.36
N THR A 23 -31.76 -4.04 29.10
CA THR A 23 -31.36 -2.74 28.53
C THR A 23 -30.79 -1.78 29.59
N ASP A 24 -30.72 -2.20 30.86
CA ASP A 24 -30.17 -1.39 31.95
C ASP A 24 -28.65 -1.57 32.08
N ASN A 25 -27.91 -0.48 31.83
CA ASN A 25 -26.45 -0.44 31.90
C ASN A 25 -25.87 -0.87 33.27
N MET A 26 -26.57 -0.61 34.38
CA MET A 26 -26.10 -1.04 35.70
C MET A 26 -26.22 -2.55 35.86
N ILE A 27 -27.31 -3.14 35.35
CA ILE A 27 -27.52 -4.59 35.35
C ILE A 27 -26.47 -5.26 34.47
N GLN A 28 -26.21 -4.74 33.26
CA GLN A 28 -25.19 -5.27 32.36
C GLN A 28 -23.78 -5.26 32.98
N ARG A 29 -23.38 -4.15 33.64
CA ARG A 29 -22.10 -4.09 34.36
C ARG A 29 -22.01 -5.09 35.50
N ALA A 30 -23.08 -5.24 36.29
CA ALA A 30 -23.12 -6.21 37.38
C ALA A 30 -23.04 -7.66 36.87
N VAL A 31 -23.70 -7.94 35.75
CA VAL A 31 -23.63 -9.24 35.06
C VAL A 31 -22.21 -9.51 34.57
N GLN A 32 -21.54 -8.53 33.94
CA GLN A 32 -20.19 -8.69 33.43
C GLN A 32 -19.20 -9.08 34.52
N LEU A 33 -19.21 -8.37 35.65
CA LEU A 33 -18.38 -8.69 36.83
C LEU A 33 -18.66 -10.10 37.35
N LYS A 34 -19.93 -10.52 37.32
CA LYS A 34 -20.33 -11.85 37.80
C LYS A 34 -19.94 -12.96 36.84
N LEU A 35 -19.96 -12.70 35.52
CA LEU A 35 -19.44 -13.63 34.51
C LEU A 35 -17.92 -13.80 34.66
N GLU A 36 -17.18 -12.73 34.93
CA GLU A 36 -15.73 -12.78 35.19
C GLU A 36 -15.40 -13.62 36.45
N GLU A 37 -16.19 -13.49 37.50
CA GLU A 37 -16.08 -14.34 38.70
C GLU A 37 -16.37 -15.82 38.37
N LEU A 38 -17.46 -16.09 37.64
CA LEU A 38 -17.87 -17.45 37.29
C LEU A 38 -16.90 -18.15 36.33
N ASN A 39 -16.20 -17.39 35.48
CA ASN A 39 -15.20 -17.93 34.55
C ASN A 39 -13.99 -18.58 35.26
N GLN A 40 -13.75 -18.26 36.53
CA GLN A 40 -12.72 -18.91 37.35
C GLN A 40 -13.07 -20.36 37.70
N TYR A 41 -14.34 -20.75 37.57
CA TYR A 41 -14.81 -22.10 37.87
C TYR A 41 -14.90 -22.94 36.59
N PRO A 42 -14.09 -24.01 36.43
CA PRO A 42 -14.08 -24.81 35.21
C PRO A 42 -15.45 -25.38 34.84
N ASP A 43 -16.24 -25.76 35.85
CA ASP A 43 -17.57 -26.37 35.69
C ASP A 43 -18.61 -25.41 35.10
N PHE A 44 -18.40 -24.10 35.18
CA PHE A 44 -19.28 -23.09 34.58
C PHE A 44 -19.48 -23.32 33.08
N ASN A 45 -18.42 -23.72 32.37
CA ASN A 45 -18.47 -23.99 30.93
C ASN A 45 -19.36 -25.20 30.58
N ASN A 46 -19.48 -26.20 31.47
CA ASN A 46 -20.40 -27.33 31.29
C ASN A 46 -21.87 -26.87 31.37
N TYR A 47 -22.18 -25.92 32.26
CA TYR A 47 -23.52 -25.34 32.32
C TYR A 47 -23.85 -24.53 31.05
N LEU A 48 -22.89 -23.75 30.54
CA LEU A 48 -23.12 -22.96 29.33
C LEU A 48 -23.45 -23.85 28.12
N ILE A 49 -22.67 -24.92 27.89
CA ILE A 49 -22.97 -25.84 26.79
C ILE A 49 -24.29 -26.58 27.01
N TYR A 50 -24.60 -26.97 28.26
CA TYR A 50 -25.88 -27.62 28.57
C TYR A 50 -27.09 -26.73 28.29
N VAL A 51 -27.02 -25.44 28.64
CA VAL A 51 -28.08 -24.47 28.33
C VAL A 51 -28.25 -24.34 26.82
N LEU A 52 -27.16 -24.28 26.05
CA LEU A 52 -27.23 -24.23 24.58
C LEU A 52 -27.91 -25.48 23.99
N THR A 53 -27.50 -26.68 24.39
CA THR A 53 -27.82 -27.92 23.66
C THR A 53 -28.95 -28.75 24.23
N LYS A 54 -29.14 -28.79 25.56
CA LYS A 54 -30.12 -29.66 26.22
C LYS A 54 -31.37 -28.93 26.71
N LEU A 55 -31.24 -27.66 27.10
CA LEU A 55 -32.33 -26.91 27.74
C LEU A 55 -33.30 -26.30 26.70
N THR A 56 -33.96 -27.17 25.94
CA THR A 56 -34.93 -26.79 24.89
C THR A 56 -36.19 -26.10 25.40
N SER A 57 -36.39 -26.02 26.71
CA SER A 57 -37.46 -25.25 27.35
C SER A 57 -37.20 -23.74 27.39
N GLU A 58 -35.94 -23.31 27.28
CA GLU A 58 -35.58 -21.89 27.22
C GLU A 58 -35.60 -21.37 25.78
N ASP A 59 -35.76 -20.06 25.62
CA ASP A 59 -35.81 -19.43 24.30
C ASP A 59 -34.47 -19.47 23.55
N GLU A 60 -34.55 -19.39 22.22
CA GLU A 60 -33.38 -19.48 21.33
C GLU A 60 -32.33 -18.38 21.60
N PRO A 61 -32.69 -17.10 21.84
CA PRO A 61 -31.72 -16.07 22.19
C PRO A 61 -30.92 -16.37 23.46
N THR A 62 -31.57 -16.86 24.52
CA THR A 62 -30.91 -17.22 25.78
C THR A 62 -29.96 -18.40 25.60
N ARG A 63 -30.40 -19.43 24.88
CA ARG A 63 -29.57 -20.59 24.53
C ARG A 63 -28.34 -20.18 23.70
N SER A 64 -28.54 -19.38 22.65
CA SER A 64 -27.46 -18.88 21.79
C SER A 64 -26.47 -17.98 22.54
N LEU A 65 -26.96 -17.06 23.38
CA LEU A 65 -26.13 -16.20 24.21
C LEU A 65 -25.23 -17.01 25.16
N SER A 66 -25.75 -18.09 25.72
CA SER A 66 -24.95 -19.02 26.52
C SER A 66 -23.77 -19.61 25.74
N GLY A 67 -24.01 -20.02 24.50
CA GLY A 67 -22.97 -20.48 23.58
C GLY A 67 -21.95 -19.41 23.19
N LEU A 68 -22.38 -18.16 23.01
CA LEU A 68 -21.48 -17.04 22.69
C LEU A 68 -20.58 -16.65 23.87
N ILE A 69 -21.07 -16.74 25.11
CA ILE A 69 -20.24 -16.56 26.31
C ILE A 69 -19.20 -17.70 26.37
N LEU A 70 -19.63 -18.94 26.15
CA LEU A 70 -18.73 -20.09 26.11
C LEU A 70 -17.64 -19.94 25.04
N LYS A 71 -18.00 -19.40 23.86
CA LYS A 71 -17.03 -19.09 22.79
C LYS A 71 -15.93 -18.16 23.30
N ASN A 72 -16.29 -17.09 23.99
CA ASN A 72 -15.31 -16.14 24.53
C ASN A 72 -14.43 -16.81 25.59
N ASN A 73 -15.00 -17.66 26.44
CA ASN A 73 -14.24 -18.41 27.44
C ASN A 73 -13.22 -19.36 26.82
N ILE A 74 -13.60 -20.11 25.77
CA ILE A 74 -12.68 -21.01 25.06
C ILE A 74 -11.56 -20.21 24.39
N ARG A 75 -11.87 -19.05 23.80
CA ARG A 75 -10.88 -18.20 23.14
C ARG A 75 -9.82 -17.67 24.12
N ILE A 76 -10.24 -17.25 25.32
CA ILE A 76 -9.38 -16.63 26.34
C ILE A 76 -8.67 -17.70 27.18
N HIS A 77 -9.43 -18.65 27.75
CA HIS A 77 -8.97 -19.61 28.77
C HIS A 77 -8.87 -21.05 28.25
N GLY A 78 -9.05 -21.31 26.95
CA GLY A 78 -9.19 -22.66 26.41
C GLY A 78 -8.06 -23.64 26.75
N THR A 79 -6.83 -23.15 26.90
CA THR A 79 -5.65 -23.96 27.27
C THR A 79 -5.61 -24.36 28.74
N GLU A 80 -6.36 -23.66 29.61
CA GLU A 80 -6.44 -23.89 31.05
C GLU A 80 -7.59 -24.84 31.42
N LEU A 81 -8.52 -25.07 30.47
CA LEU A 81 -9.68 -25.93 30.68
C LEU A 81 -9.28 -27.40 30.80
N GLN A 82 -9.97 -28.12 31.68
CA GLN A 82 -9.71 -29.54 31.88
C GLN A 82 -10.09 -30.34 30.62
N PRO A 83 -9.29 -31.35 30.20
CA PRO A 83 -9.57 -32.13 28.98
C PRO A 83 -10.97 -32.76 28.95
N ALA A 84 -11.48 -33.20 30.10
CA ALA A 84 -12.82 -33.78 30.21
C ALA A 84 -13.96 -32.78 29.88
N ILE A 85 -13.77 -31.49 30.21
CA ILE A 85 -14.74 -30.42 29.93
C ILE A 85 -14.75 -30.13 28.43
N ILE A 86 -13.56 -30.01 27.82
CA ILE A 86 -13.44 -29.81 26.38
C ILE A 86 -14.07 -30.98 25.61
N GLU A 87 -13.84 -32.22 26.03
CA GLU A 87 -14.42 -33.39 25.38
C GLU A 87 -15.96 -33.42 25.48
N TYR A 88 -16.51 -33.04 26.64
CA TYR A 88 -17.96 -32.90 26.81
C TYR A 88 -18.53 -31.80 25.88
N ILE A 89 -17.87 -30.64 25.82
CA ILE A 89 -18.29 -29.54 24.93
C ILE A 89 -18.24 -29.98 23.46
N LYS A 90 -17.17 -30.67 23.04
CA LYS A 90 -17.01 -31.19 21.67
C LYS A 90 -18.18 -32.08 21.27
N GLN A 91 -18.56 -33.03 22.12
CA GLN A 91 -19.66 -33.97 21.86
C GLN A 91 -21.02 -33.26 21.79
N GLU A 92 -21.29 -32.35 22.71
CA GLU A 92 -22.54 -31.59 22.73
C GLU A 92 -22.67 -30.66 21.52
N CYS A 93 -21.59 -30.00 21.11
CA CYS A 93 -21.58 -29.16 19.91
C CYS A 93 -21.91 -29.97 18.63
N LEU A 94 -21.33 -31.16 18.45
CA LEU A 94 -21.60 -32.00 17.29
C LEU A 94 -23.07 -32.45 17.24
N MET A 95 -23.68 -32.76 18.39
CA MET A 95 -25.11 -33.07 18.45
C MET A 95 -25.99 -31.86 18.12
N ALA A 96 -25.58 -30.66 18.57
CA ALA A 96 -26.33 -29.42 18.35
C ALA A 96 -26.35 -28.92 16.90
N LEU A 97 -25.48 -29.46 16.03
CA LEU A 97 -25.55 -29.19 14.59
C LEU A 97 -26.83 -29.75 13.94
N GLY A 98 -27.52 -30.69 14.58
CA GLY A 98 -28.83 -31.19 14.14
C GLY A 98 -30.02 -30.44 14.74
N ASP A 99 -29.81 -29.37 15.53
CA ASP A 99 -30.91 -28.66 16.19
C ASP A 99 -31.86 -28.04 15.15
N PRO A 100 -33.19 -28.05 15.36
CA PRO A 100 -34.15 -27.47 14.42
C PRO A 100 -33.98 -25.95 14.23
N SER A 101 -33.46 -25.23 15.24
CA SER A 101 -33.22 -23.79 15.16
C SER A 101 -31.93 -23.48 14.39
N PRO A 102 -31.99 -22.70 13.29
CA PRO A 102 -30.79 -22.24 12.58
C PRO A 102 -29.84 -21.43 13.47
N LEU A 103 -30.36 -20.67 14.44
CA LEU A 103 -29.55 -19.86 15.35
C LEU A 103 -28.69 -20.74 16.26
N ILE A 104 -29.25 -21.85 16.75
CA ILE A 104 -28.52 -22.81 17.59
C ILE A 104 -27.47 -23.54 16.78
N ARG A 105 -27.80 -24.00 15.55
CA ARG A 105 -26.83 -24.61 14.64
C ARG A 105 -25.67 -23.66 14.32
N ALA A 106 -25.96 -22.39 14.04
CA ALA A 106 -24.95 -21.38 13.78
C ALA A 106 -24.03 -21.17 15.00
N THR A 107 -24.60 -21.11 16.21
CA THR A 107 -23.86 -20.96 17.47
C THR A 107 -22.97 -22.18 17.75
N ALA A 108 -23.49 -23.39 17.55
CA ALA A 108 -22.73 -24.64 17.67
C ALA A 108 -21.57 -24.69 16.67
N GLY A 109 -21.81 -24.30 15.41
CA GLY A 109 -20.77 -24.18 14.39
C GLY A 109 -19.66 -23.21 14.80
N ILE A 110 -19.99 -22.03 15.34
CA ILE A 110 -18.99 -21.07 15.86
C ILE A 110 -18.14 -21.67 16.98
N LEU A 111 -18.77 -22.40 17.91
CA LEU A 111 -18.04 -23.08 18.99
C LEU A 111 -17.09 -24.15 18.44
N ILE A 112 -17.53 -24.96 17.48
CA ILE A 112 -16.70 -25.98 16.83
C ILE A 112 -15.46 -25.33 16.19
N THR A 113 -15.66 -24.28 15.39
CA THR A 113 -14.55 -23.57 14.73
C THR A 113 -13.63 -22.90 15.75
N THR A 114 -14.17 -22.31 16.83
CA THR A 114 -13.35 -21.71 17.90
C THR A 114 -12.48 -22.74 18.62
N ILE A 115 -13.03 -23.93 18.91
CA ILE A 115 -12.27 -25.04 19.51
C ILE A 115 -11.19 -25.53 18.54
N ALA A 116 -11.53 -25.69 17.27
CA ALA A 116 -10.60 -26.13 16.23
C ALA A 116 -9.45 -25.14 16.03
N ASN A 117 -9.72 -23.83 15.99
CA ASN A 117 -8.70 -22.80 15.79
C ASN A 117 -7.79 -22.66 17.03
N LYS A 118 -8.36 -22.64 18.24
CA LYS A 118 -7.57 -22.46 19.47
C LYS A 118 -6.77 -23.70 19.85
N GLY A 119 -7.36 -24.89 19.66
CA GLY A 119 -6.71 -26.16 19.95
C GLY A 119 -5.84 -26.65 18.81
N GLY A 120 -6.11 -26.26 17.56
CA GLY A 120 -5.56 -26.87 16.35
C GLY A 120 -6.31 -28.14 15.94
N LEU A 121 -6.60 -28.28 14.64
CA LEU A 121 -7.35 -29.41 14.07
C LEU A 121 -6.74 -30.79 14.39
N GLN A 122 -5.42 -30.86 14.54
CA GLN A 122 -4.69 -32.08 14.92
C GLN A 122 -5.09 -32.64 16.30
N HIS A 123 -5.62 -31.81 17.19
CA HIS A 123 -6.09 -32.20 18.52
C HIS A 123 -7.59 -32.56 18.55
N TRP A 124 -8.24 -32.62 17.38
CA TRP A 124 -9.58 -33.15 17.20
C TRP A 124 -9.70 -33.94 15.88
N PRO A 125 -8.99 -35.08 15.76
CA PRO A 125 -8.86 -35.81 14.51
C PRO A 125 -10.19 -36.40 14.00
N GLU A 126 -11.17 -36.65 14.88
CA GLU A 126 -12.49 -37.17 14.50
C GLU A 126 -13.42 -36.09 13.93
N LEU A 127 -13.09 -34.80 14.05
CA LEU A 127 -13.98 -33.70 13.67
C LEU A 127 -14.35 -33.74 12.18
N LEU A 128 -13.36 -33.66 11.29
CA LEU A 128 -13.59 -33.60 9.84
C LEU A 128 -14.28 -34.87 9.31
N PRO A 129 -13.87 -36.10 9.71
CA PRO A 129 -14.60 -37.32 9.35
C PRO A 129 -16.06 -37.29 9.82
N THR A 130 -16.31 -36.90 11.07
CA THR A 130 -17.67 -36.86 11.63
C THR A 130 -18.54 -35.85 10.87
N LEU A 131 -18.04 -34.65 10.63
CA LEU A 131 -18.76 -33.64 9.84
C LEU A 131 -19.04 -34.12 8.43
N CYS A 132 -18.09 -34.81 7.78
CA CYS A 132 -18.31 -35.41 6.48
C CYS A 132 -19.42 -36.47 6.53
N ASP A 133 -19.41 -37.36 7.52
CA ASP A 133 -20.46 -38.40 7.66
C ASP A 133 -21.84 -37.78 7.91
N MET A 134 -21.91 -36.67 8.66
CA MET A 134 -23.14 -35.93 8.89
C MET A 134 -23.74 -35.34 7.60
N LEU A 135 -22.94 -35.08 6.57
CA LEU A 135 -23.46 -34.63 5.26
C LEU A 135 -24.32 -35.71 4.57
N ASP A 136 -24.10 -36.98 4.87
CA ASP A 136 -24.87 -38.09 4.29
C ASP A 136 -26.20 -38.34 5.05
N SER A 137 -26.45 -37.57 6.12
CA SER A 137 -27.69 -37.66 6.89
C SER A 137 -28.91 -37.30 6.03
N GLN A 138 -30.00 -38.04 6.25
CA GLN A 138 -31.30 -37.73 5.63
C GLN A 138 -32.00 -36.55 6.32
N ASP A 139 -31.53 -36.15 7.51
CA ASP A 139 -32.02 -34.96 8.20
C ASP A 139 -31.37 -33.70 7.60
N TYR A 140 -32.21 -32.86 7.01
CA TYR A 140 -31.80 -31.57 6.45
C TYR A 140 -31.03 -30.70 7.44
N SER A 141 -31.46 -30.66 8.71
CA SER A 141 -30.86 -29.80 9.74
C SER A 141 -29.44 -30.25 10.05
N VAL A 142 -29.23 -31.56 10.14
CA VAL A 142 -27.90 -32.17 10.37
C VAL A 142 -26.96 -31.87 9.20
N CYS A 143 -27.43 -32.08 7.96
CA CYS A 143 -26.64 -31.84 6.75
C CYS A 143 -26.28 -30.35 6.62
N GLU A 144 -27.25 -29.45 6.81
CA GLU A 144 -27.04 -28.00 6.71
C GLU A 144 -26.13 -27.46 7.83
N GLY A 145 -26.32 -27.92 9.08
CA GLY A 145 -25.45 -27.55 10.20
C GLY A 145 -24.01 -28.03 10.01
N ALA A 146 -23.82 -29.26 9.52
CA ALA A 146 -22.49 -29.78 9.20
C ALA A 146 -21.82 -28.98 8.08
N PHE A 147 -22.54 -28.61 7.02
CA PHE A 147 -22.01 -27.71 5.98
C PHE A 147 -21.63 -26.33 6.53
N GLY A 148 -22.46 -25.74 7.39
CA GLY A 148 -22.17 -24.44 8.00
C GLY A 148 -20.92 -24.46 8.90
N ALA A 149 -20.66 -25.57 9.59
CA ALA A 149 -19.41 -25.76 10.35
C ALA A 149 -18.21 -25.98 9.41
N LEU A 150 -18.35 -26.84 8.39
CA LEU A 150 -17.30 -27.12 7.43
C LEU A 150 -16.89 -25.87 6.64
N GLN A 151 -17.85 -25.04 6.24
CA GLN A 151 -17.57 -23.78 5.53
C GLN A 151 -16.63 -22.89 6.34
N LYS A 152 -16.94 -22.64 7.62
CA LYS A 152 -16.11 -21.82 8.51
C LYS A 152 -14.73 -22.44 8.75
N ILE A 153 -14.64 -23.77 8.86
CA ILE A 153 -13.35 -24.45 8.98
C ILE A 153 -12.53 -24.29 7.69
N CYS A 154 -13.17 -24.35 6.51
CA CYS A 154 -12.48 -24.12 5.24
C CYS A 154 -12.00 -22.68 5.11
N GLU A 155 -12.79 -21.70 5.57
CA GLU A 155 -12.42 -20.27 5.59
C GLU A 155 -11.26 -19.99 6.55
N ASP A 156 -11.32 -20.51 7.79
CA ASP A 156 -10.32 -20.19 8.84
C ASP A 156 -9.05 -21.04 8.78
N SER A 157 -9.07 -22.20 8.11
CA SER A 157 -7.98 -23.19 8.17
C SER A 157 -7.59 -23.78 6.81
N ALA A 158 -7.80 -23.04 5.72
CA ALA A 158 -7.54 -23.49 4.35
C ALA A 158 -6.13 -24.12 4.19
N ASP A 159 -5.10 -23.45 4.69
CA ASP A 159 -3.69 -23.86 4.54
C ASP A 159 -3.36 -25.16 5.29
N VAL A 160 -4.00 -25.37 6.44
CA VAL A 160 -3.76 -26.55 7.28
C VAL A 160 -4.45 -27.79 6.69
N LEU A 161 -5.55 -27.61 5.96
CA LEU A 161 -6.34 -28.71 5.41
C LEU A 161 -5.65 -29.47 4.27
N ASP A 162 -4.66 -28.88 3.57
CA ASP A 162 -3.83 -29.62 2.59
C ASP A 162 -2.54 -30.20 3.22
N SER A 163 -2.33 -29.99 4.53
CA SER A 163 -1.12 -30.44 5.20
C SER A 163 -1.04 -31.97 5.30
N SER A 164 0.19 -32.49 5.22
CA SER A 164 0.46 -33.90 5.50
C SER A 164 0.20 -34.28 6.95
N ALA A 165 0.26 -33.31 7.88
CA ALA A 165 0.02 -33.52 9.31
C ALA A 165 -1.40 -34.01 9.61
N LEU A 166 -2.40 -33.56 8.84
CA LEU A 166 -3.79 -34.03 8.94
C LEU A 166 -4.11 -35.20 8.01
N ASN A 167 -3.11 -35.80 7.37
CA ASN A 167 -3.29 -36.84 6.35
C ASN A 167 -4.12 -36.37 5.14
N ARG A 168 -3.95 -35.10 4.74
CA ARG A 168 -4.56 -34.47 3.53
C ARG A 168 -6.07 -34.72 3.41
N PRO A 169 -6.89 -34.24 4.37
CA PRO A 169 -8.34 -34.47 4.40
C PRO A 169 -9.08 -33.98 3.15
N LEU A 170 -8.55 -32.97 2.45
CA LEU A 170 -9.16 -32.42 1.23
C LEU A 170 -9.34 -33.45 0.11
N ASN A 171 -8.52 -34.50 0.05
CA ASN A 171 -8.67 -35.59 -0.91
C ASN A 171 -10.01 -36.34 -0.78
N ILE A 172 -10.67 -36.25 0.39
CA ILE A 172 -11.97 -36.86 0.65
C ILE A 172 -13.07 -35.79 0.60
N MET A 173 -12.81 -34.62 1.20
CA MET A 173 -13.80 -33.55 1.34
C MET A 173 -14.22 -32.95 -0.01
N ILE A 174 -13.27 -32.63 -0.89
CA ILE A 174 -13.57 -31.96 -2.16
C ILE A 174 -14.46 -32.81 -3.08
N PRO A 175 -14.14 -34.10 -3.34
CA PRO A 175 -15.04 -34.96 -4.11
C PRO A 175 -16.43 -35.10 -3.48
N LYS A 176 -16.52 -35.04 -2.15
CA LYS A 176 -17.81 -35.10 -1.42
C LYS A 176 -18.62 -33.83 -1.65
N PHE A 177 -18.01 -32.64 -1.50
CA PHE A 177 -18.68 -31.36 -1.72
C PHE A 177 -19.24 -31.22 -3.14
N LEU A 178 -18.50 -31.67 -4.16
CA LEU A 178 -18.94 -31.63 -5.56
C LEU A 178 -20.25 -32.39 -5.80
N GLN A 179 -20.56 -33.42 -5.02
CA GLN A 179 -21.83 -34.16 -5.14
C GLN A 179 -23.04 -33.32 -4.73
N PHE A 180 -22.86 -32.35 -3.83
CA PHE A 180 -23.92 -31.50 -3.32
C PHE A 180 -24.26 -30.31 -4.22
N PHE A 181 -23.52 -30.09 -5.32
CA PHE A 181 -23.83 -29.03 -6.28
C PHE A 181 -25.19 -29.27 -6.96
N ARG A 182 -25.67 -30.52 -7.01
CA ARG A 182 -27.00 -30.85 -7.58
C ARG A 182 -28.06 -31.10 -6.51
N HIS A 183 -27.79 -30.69 -5.27
CA HIS A 183 -28.72 -30.88 -4.17
C HIS A 183 -29.99 -30.03 -4.37
N SER A 184 -31.13 -30.51 -3.89
CA SER A 184 -32.43 -29.82 -4.06
C SER A 184 -32.49 -28.48 -3.32
N SER A 185 -31.87 -28.40 -2.14
CA SER A 185 -31.80 -27.15 -1.35
C SER A 185 -30.73 -26.19 -1.88
N PRO A 186 -31.09 -24.93 -2.21
CA PRO A 186 -30.11 -23.92 -2.64
C PRO A 186 -29.09 -23.58 -1.57
N LYS A 187 -29.47 -23.63 -0.28
CA LYS A 187 -28.55 -23.34 0.84
C LYS A 187 -27.39 -24.33 0.89
N ILE A 188 -27.68 -25.62 0.65
CA ILE A 188 -26.67 -26.67 0.61
C ILE A 188 -25.79 -26.52 -0.64
N ARG A 189 -26.37 -26.18 -1.81
CA ARG A 189 -25.59 -25.87 -3.01
C ARG A 189 -24.62 -24.71 -2.77
N SER A 190 -25.10 -23.61 -2.19
CA SER A 190 -24.28 -22.44 -1.85
C SER A 190 -23.14 -22.79 -0.89
N ASN A 191 -23.42 -23.48 0.22
CA ASN A 191 -22.37 -23.90 1.16
C ASN A 191 -21.33 -24.82 0.51
N ALA A 192 -21.76 -25.74 -0.37
CA ALA A 192 -20.84 -26.63 -1.08
C ALA A 192 -19.88 -25.86 -2.00
N ILE A 193 -20.37 -24.86 -2.73
CA ILE A 193 -19.53 -24.00 -3.59
C ILE A 193 -18.59 -23.16 -2.73
N ALA A 194 -19.13 -22.52 -1.67
CA ALA A 194 -18.35 -21.68 -0.76
C ALA A 194 -17.19 -22.43 -0.11
N CYS A 195 -17.39 -23.69 0.29
CA CYS A 195 -16.31 -24.55 0.80
C CYS A 195 -15.22 -24.77 -0.25
N ILE A 196 -15.57 -25.07 -1.50
CA ILE A 196 -14.58 -25.36 -2.55
C ILE A 196 -13.83 -24.09 -2.96
N ASN A 197 -14.49 -22.93 -2.98
CA ASN A 197 -13.89 -21.65 -3.38
C ASN A 197 -12.64 -21.29 -2.55
N GLN A 198 -12.58 -21.69 -1.27
CA GLN A 198 -11.43 -21.46 -0.39
C GLN A 198 -10.12 -22.10 -0.90
N PHE A 199 -10.21 -23.09 -1.79
CA PHE A 199 -9.06 -23.88 -2.24
C PHE A 199 -8.64 -23.59 -3.69
N ILE A 200 -9.27 -22.62 -4.35
CA ILE A 200 -8.99 -22.30 -5.76
C ILE A 200 -7.64 -21.59 -5.89
N ILE A 201 -7.47 -20.45 -5.20
CA ILE A 201 -6.27 -19.60 -5.29
C ILE A 201 -5.00 -20.34 -4.85
N ASN A 202 -5.09 -21.12 -3.78
CA ASN A 202 -3.98 -21.93 -3.25
C ASN A 202 -3.60 -23.12 -4.14
N ARG A 203 -4.31 -23.33 -5.27
CA ARG A 203 -4.07 -24.42 -6.22
C ARG A 203 -4.00 -25.80 -5.57
N THR A 204 -4.82 -26.04 -4.55
CA THR A 204 -4.79 -27.28 -3.76
C THR A 204 -4.87 -28.50 -4.66
N GLN A 205 -3.96 -29.45 -4.47
CA GLN A 205 -3.81 -30.60 -5.38
C GLN A 205 -5.10 -31.41 -5.51
N ALA A 206 -5.84 -31.58 -4.40
CA ALA A 206 -7.12 -32.29 -4.40
C ALA A 206 -8.16 -31.63 -5.33
N LEU A 207 -8.24 -30.29 -5.35
CA LEU A 207 -9.12 -29.58 -6.27
C LEU A 207 -8.61 -29.66 -7.71
N MET A 208 -7.31 -29.49 -7.92
CA MET A 208 -6.72 -29.48 -9.26
C MET A 208 -6.94 -30.79 -10.03
N VAL A 209 -6.99 -31.93 -9.33
CA VAL A 209 -7.34 -33.24 -9.92
C VAL A 209 -8.81 -33.31 -10.35
N HIS A 210 -9.70 -32.60 -9.67
CA HIS A 210 -11.15 -32.59 -9.91
C HIS A 210 -11.66 -31.30 -10.59
N ILE A 211 -10.74 -30.49 -11.14
CA ILE A 211 -11.04 -29.16 -11.66
C ILE A 211 -12.08 -29.17 -12.78
N ASP A 212 -12.02 -30.17 -13.67
CA ASP A 212 -12.92 -30.26 -14.82
C ASP A 212 -14.36 -30.55 -14.33
N THR A 213 -14.51 -31.46 -13.36
CA THR A 213 -15.79 -31.75 -12.69
C THR A 213 -16.33 -30.51 -11.95
N PHE A 214 -15.46 -29.73 -11.33
CA PHE A 214 -15.86 -28.50 -10.65
C PHE A 214 -16.42 -27.47 -11.64
N ILE A 215 -15.71 -27.20 -12.73
CA ILE A 215 -16.13 -26.27 -13.78
C ILE A 215 -17.46 -26.70 -14.41
N GLU A 216 -17.62 -27.99 -14.73
CA GLU A 216 -18.89 -28.52 -15.27
C GLU A 216 -20.08 -28.28 -14.32
N ASN A 217 -19.88 -28.44 -13.01
CA ASN A 217 -20.94 -28.19 -12.03
C ASN A 217 -21.19 -26.68 -11.82
N LEU A 218 -20.18 -25.81 -11.91
CA LEU A 218 -20.39 -24.36 -11.91
C LEU A 218 -21.25 -23.92 -13.10
N PHE A 219 -20.97 -24.43 -14.30
CA PHE A 219 -21.80 -24.14 -15.48
C PHE A 219 -23.22 -24.65 -15.34
N HIS A 220 -23.42 -25.83 -14.74
CA HIS A 220 -24.76 -26.31 -14.42
C HIS A 220 -25.53 -25.35 -13.50
N LEU A 221 -24.84 -24.73 -12.53
CA LEU A 221 -25.42 -23.80 -11.57
C LEU A 221 -25.49 -22.35 -12.04
N SER A 222 -24.96 -22.03 -13.22
CA SER A 222 -25.08 -20.68 -13.80
C SER A 222 -26.54 -20.24 -14.03
N SER A 223 -27.46 -21.19 -14.22
CA SER A 223 -28.89 -20.92 -14.36
C SER A 223 -29.69 -21.00 -13.06
N ASP A 224 -29.03 -21.02 -11.90
CA ASP A 224 -29.72 -21.09 -10.60
C ASP A 224 -30.43 -19.76 -10.26
N ASP A 225 -31.67 -19.88 -9.76
CA ASP A 225 -32.50 -18.74 -9.37
C ASP A 225 -32.15 -18.20 -7.98
N ASP A 226 -31.41 -18.95 -7.16
CA ASP A 226 -30.99 -18.52 -5.83
C ASP A 226 -29.79 -17.56 -5.88
N ARG A 227 -29.93 -16.42 -5.20
CA ARG A 227 -28.91 -15.35 -5.18
C ARG A 227 -27.59 -15.79 -4.54
N GLU A 228 -27.62 -16.59 -3.46
CA GLU A 228 -26.38 -17.02 -2.79
C GLU A 228 -25.63 -18.03 -3.65
N VAL A 229 -26.36 -18.88 -4.39
CA VAL A 229 -25.75 -19.79 -5.37
C VAL A 229 -25.09 -18.98 -6.49
N ARG A 230 -25.80 -18.02 -7.11
CA ARG A 230 -25.22 -17.17 -8.17
C ARG A 230 -24.00 -16.40 -7.71
N LYS A 231 -24.04 -15.81 -6.51
CA LYS A 231 -22.92 -15.09 -5.89
C LYS A 231 -21.68 -15.98 -5.81
N ASN A 232 -21.82 -17.18 -5.23
CA ASN A 232 -20.71 -18.13 -5.09
C ASN A 232 -20.21 -18.69 -6.44
N VAL A 233 -21.09 -18.85 -7.43
CA VAL A 233 -20.70 -19.24 -8.80
C VAL A 233 -19.86 -18.14 -9.45
N CYS A 234 -20.26 -16.87 -9.32
CA CYS A 234 -19.50 -15.74 -9.86
C CYS A 234 -18.11 -15.69 -9.23
N ARG A 235 -18.03 -15.71 -7.89
CA ARG A 235 -16.78 -15.75 -7.14
C ARG A 235 -15.87 -16.91 -7.55
N GLY A 236 -16.43 -18.10 -7.70
CA GLY A 236 -15.68 -19.29 -8.13
C GLY A 236 -15.10 -19.15 -9.54
N LEU A 237 -15.85 -18.54 -10.47
CA LEU A 237 -15.37 -18.26 -11.83
C LEU A 237 -14.29 -17.17 -11.86
N VAL A 238 -14.40 -16.13 -11.02
CA VAL A 238 -13.38 -15.09 -10.87
C VAL A 238 -12.07 -15.72 -10.37
N MET A 239 -12.11 -16.48 -9.28
CA MET A 239 -10.92 -17.15 -8.75
C MET A 239 -10.30 -18.13 -9.76
N LEU A 240 -11.12 -18.85 -10.52
CA LEU A 240 -10.63 -19.75 -11.58
C LEU A 240 -9.95 -19.00 -12.73
N LEU A 241 -10.32 -17.75 -12.98
CA LEU A 241 -9.71 -16.92 -14.01
C LEU A 241 -8.22 -16.71 -13.71
N ASP A 242 -7.88 -16.45 -12.45
CA ASP A 242 -6.49 -16.25 -12.00
C ASP A 242 -5.64 -17.51 -12.08
N VAL A 243 -6.19 -18.64 -11.64
CA VAL A 243 -5.37 -19.85 -11.48
C VAL A 243 -5.43 -20.80 -12.67
N ARG A 244 -6.56 -20.87 -13.38
CA ARG A 244 -6.88 -21.89 -14.38
C ARG A 244 -7.59 -21.34 -15.62
N MET A 245 -7.12 -20.18 -16.10
CA MET A 245 -7.53 -19.60 -17.39
C MET A 245 -7.51 -20.63 -18.53
N ASP A 246 -6.51 -21.52 -18.54
CA ASP A 246 -6.36 -22.60 -19.54
C ASP A 246 -7.62 -23.46 -19.71
N ARG A 247 -8.37 -23.68 -18.63
CA ARG A 247 -9.61 -24.46 -18.64
C ARG A 247 -10.86 -23.64 -18.95
N LEU A 248 -10.84 -22.35 -18.66
CA LEU A 248 -11.98 -21.46 -18.94
C LEU A 248 -12.01 -20.99 -20.40
N MET A 249 -10.85 -20.90 -21.05
CA MET A 249 -10.70 -20.41 -22.42
C MET A 249 -11.68 -21.01 -23.45
N PRO A 250 -11.92 -22.34 -23.50
CA PRO A 250 -12.89 -22.92 -24.44
C PRO A 250 -14.33 -22.41 -24.28
N HIS A 251 -14.67 -21.90 -23.10
CA HIS A 251 -16.02 -21.44 -22.72
C HIS A 251 -16.08 -19.93 -22.50
N MET A 252 -15.00 -19.19 -22.78
CA MET A 252 -14.83 -17.80 -22.38
C MET A 252 -15.95 -16.88 -22.87
N ASN A 253 -16.40 -17.03 -24.12
CA ASN A 253 -17.52 -16.24 -24.65
C ASN A 253 -18.81 -16.43 -23.84
N SER A 254 -19.13 -17.67 -23.45
CA SER A 254 -20.30 -17.97 -22.62
C SER A 254 -20.16 -17.42 -21.21
N ILE A 255 -18.95 -17.47 -20.65
CA ILE A 255 -18.64 -16.91 -19.33
C ILE A 255 -18.82 -15.39 -19.36
N ILE A 256 -18.31 -14.71 -20.38
CA ILE A 256 -18.45 -13.25 -20.53
C ILE A 256 -19.92 -12.85 -20.67
N GLU A 257 -20.71 -13.56 -21.48
CA GLU A 257 -22.14 -13.29 -21.59
C GLU A 257 -22.87 -13.49 -20.26
N TYR A 258 -22.50 -14.54 -19.51
CA TYR A 258 -23.03 -14.79 -18.18
C TYR A 258 -22.65 -13.65 -17.21
N MET A 259 -21.37 -13.32 -17.09
CA MET A 259 -20.90 -12.25 -16.19
C MET A 259 -21.50 -10.90 -16.54
N LEU A 260 -21.63 -10.56 -17.83
CA LEU A 260 -22.22 -9.30 -18.27
C LEU A 260 -23.69 -9.16 -17.87
N ILE A 261 -24.43 -10.28 -17.83
CA ILE A 261 -25.80 -10.29 -17.30
C ILE A 261 -25.76 -10.15 -15.78
N ARG A 262 -24.89 -10.90 -15.09
CA ARG A 262 -24.81 -10.92 -13.62
C ARG A 262 -24.31 -9.60 -13.01
N THR A 263 -23.41 -8.87 -13.66
CA THR A 263 -22.98 -7.51 -13.26
C THR A 263 -24.16 -6.53 -13.23
N GLN A 264 -25.29 -6.85 -13.88
CA GLN A 264 -26.51 -6.04 -13.87
C GLN A 264 -27.61 -6.57 -12.93
N ASP A 265 -27.34 -7.63 -12.15
CA ASP A 265 -28.27 -8.10 -11.12
C ASP A 265 -28.46 -7.00 -10.04
N SER A 266 -29.61 -7.00 -9.35
CA SER A 266 -29.93 -5.98 -8.35
C SER A 266 -29.43 -6.29 -6.94
N ASP A 267 -28.73 -7.42 -6.76
CA ASP A 267 -28.24 -7.91 -5.48
C ASP A 267 -26.69 -8.01 -5.48
N GLU A 268 -26.11 -8.49 -4.37
CA GLU A 268 -24.67 -8.63 -4.18
C GLU A 268 -23.96 -9.45 -5.27
N THR A 269 -24.68 -10.27 -6.05
CA THR A 269 -24.14 -11.00 -7.20
C THR A 269 -23.48 -10.05 -8.21
N SER A 270 -23.99 -8.82 -8.34
CA SER A 270 -23.44 -7.82 -9.26
C SER A 270 -22.00 -7.44 -8.94
N LEU A 271 -21.64 -7.33 -7.66
CA LEU A 271 -20.29 -7.03 -7.21
C LEU A 271 -19.33 -8.16 -7.56
N GLU A 272 -19.65 -9.39 -7.14
CA GLU A 272 -18.82 -10.58 -7.45
C GLU A 272 -18.67 -10.80 -8.97
N ALA A 273 -19.71 -10.51 -9.75
CA ALA A 273 -19.64 -10.58 -11.20
C ALA A 273 -18.84 -9.42 -11.82
N CYS A 274 -18.78 -8.26 -11.16
CA CYS A 274 -18.00 -7.11 -11.62
C CYS A 274 -16.50 -7.35 -11.41
N GLU A 275 -16.10 -8.05 -10.35
CA GLU A 275 -14.70 -8.42 -10.10
C GLU A 275 -14.09 -9.23 -11.23
N PHE A 276 -14.90 -10.00 -11.96
CA PHE A 276 -14.47 -10.69 -13.18
C PHE A 276 -13.79 -9.76 -14.19
N TRP A 277 -14.25 -8.52 -14.33
CA TRP A 277 -13.69 -7.58 -15.29
C TRP A 277 -12.32 -7.07 -14.87
N LEU A 278 -12.10 -6.84 -13.57
CA LEU A 278 -10.80 -6.48 -13.00
C LEU A 278 -9.80 -7.60 -13.24
N THR A 279 -10.15 -8.80 -12.77
CA THR A 279 -9.31 -9.99 -12.90
C THR A 279 -9.02 -10.32 -14.37
N LEU A 280 -10.00 -10.16 -15.27
CA LEU A 280 -9.78 -10.38 -16.70
C LEU A 280 -8.85 -9.32 -17.31
N ALA A 281 -8.91 -8.07 -16.87
CA ALA A 281 -8.11 -6.98 -17.41
C ALA A 281 -6.60 -7.15 -17.17
N GLU A 282 -6.22 -7.80 -16.08
CA GLU A 282 -4.83 -8.16 -15.76
C GLU A 282 -4.27 -9.27 -16.67
N GLN A 283 -5.14 -10.00 -17.36
CA GLN A 283 -4.75 -11.12 -18.20
C GLN A 283 -4.29 -10.63 -19.58
N THR A 284 -3.15 -11.13 -20.06
CA THR A 284 -2.57 -10.75 -21.37
C THR A 284 -3.52 -10.95 -22.56
N ILE A 285 -4.49 -11.87 -22.45
CA ILE A 285 -5.48 -12.18 -23.49
C ILE A 285 -6.72 -11.28 -23.46
N CYS A 286 -6.85 -10.40 -22.46
CA CYS A 286 -8.03 -9.55 -22.23
C CYS A 286 -8.51 -8.87 -23.52
N LYS A 287 -7.58 -8.20 -24.21
CA LYS A 287 -7.89 -7.42 -25.41
C LYS A 287 -8.54 -8.28 -26.50
N GLU A 288 -8.02 -9.48 -26.75
CA GLU A 288 -8.57 -10.38 -27.78
C GLU A 288 -9.99 -10.84 -27.43
N VAL A 289 -10.16 -11.27 -26.19
CA VAL A 289 -11.39 -11.90 -25.70
C VAL A 289 -12.53 -10.89 -25.51
N LEU A 290 -12.22 -9.67 -25.04
CA LEU A 290 -13.23 -8.70 -24.62
C LEU A 290 -13.63 -7.70 -25.73
N THR A 291 -12.80 -7.54 -26.77
CA THR A 291 -13.09 -6.64 -27.92
C THR A 291 -14.51 -6.81 -28.48
N PRO A 292 -15.06 -8.03 -28.70
CA PRO A 292 -16.41 -8.21 -29.24
C PRO A 292 -17.53 -7.73 -28.31
N HIS A 293 -17.26 -7.64 -27.01
CA HIS A 293 -18.25 -7.38 -25.96
C HIS A 293 -18.15 -5.96 -25.37
N LEU A 294 -17.07 -5.25 -25.67
CA LEU A 294 -16.72 -3.94 -25.12
C LEU A 294 -17.85 -2.91 -25.24
N ALA A 295 -18.51 -2.86 -26.40
CA ALA A 295 -19.60 -1.91 -26.65
C ALA A 295 -20.83 -2.11 -25.74
N ARG A 296 -21.01 -3.33 -25.18
CA ARG A 296 -22.06 -3.62 -24.19
C ARG A 296 -21.56 -3.51 -22.76
N LEU A 297 -20.30 -3.84 -22.50
CA LEU A 297 -19.72 -3.80 -21.16
C LEU A 297 -19.51 -2.37 -20.66
N VAL A 298 -18.93 -1.48 -21.48
CA VAL A 298 -18.61 -0.11 -21.03
C VAL A 298 -19.82 0.65 -20.48
N PRO A 299 -21.01 0.64 -21.14
CA PRO A 299 -22.21 1.25 -20.57
C PRO A 299 -22.68 0.63 -19.25
N VAL A 300 -22.40 -0.67 -19.02
CA VAL A 300 -22.75 -1.36 -17.78
C VAL A 300 -21.85 -0.90 -16.64
N LEU A 301 -20.52 -0.85 -16.86
CA LEU A 301 -19.57 -0.35 -15.87
C LEU A 301 -19.87 1.11 -15.51
N VAL A 302 -20.04 1.99 -16.50
CA VAL A 302 -20.35 3.41 -16.26
C VAL A 302 -21.67 3.59 -15.49
N ARG A 303 -22.64 2.69 -15.65
CA ARG A 303 -23.87 2.70 -14.85
C ARG A 303 -23.63 2.21 -13.42
N GLY A 304 -22.80 1.18 -13.24
CA GLY A 304 -22.40 0.64 -11.94
C GLY A 304 -21.62 1.64 -11.10
N MET A 305 -20.97 2.62 -11.75
CA MET A 305 -20.23 3.70 -11.09
C MET A 305 -21.12 4.76 -10.41
N LYS A 306 -22.45 4.70 -10.51
CA LYS A 306 -23.34 5.64 -9.78
C LYS A 306 -23.38 5.27 -8.29
N TYR A 307 -23.46 6.27 -7.42
CA TYR A 307 -23.78 6.02 -6.01
C TYR A 307 -25.11 5.30 -5.87
N SER A 308 -25.17 4.31 -4.98
CA SER A 308 -26.44 3.70 -4.59
C SER A 308 -27.22 4.65 -3.66
N ASP A 309 -28.54 4.47 -3.57
CA ASP A 309 -29.36 5.25 -2.63
C ASP A 309 -28.89 5.11 -1.18
N ILE A 310 -28.36 3.92 -0.83
CA ILE A 310 -27.81 3.62 0.49
C ILE A 310 -26.53 4.43 0.72
N ASP A 311 -25.63 4.47 -0.27
CA ASP A 311 -24.38 5.24 -0.18
C ASP A 311 -24.67 6.73 -0.02
N ILE A 312 -25.62 7.28 -0.79
CA ILE A 312 -26.01 8.69 -0.68
C ILE A 312 -26.50 9.02 0.74
N ILE A 313 -27.23 8.10 1.38
CA ILE A 313 -27.71 8.28 2.76
C ILE A 313 -26.54 8.22 3.76
N ILE A 314 -25.66 7.22 3.64
CA ILE A 314 -24.54 7.02 4.57
C ILE A 314 -23.54 8.17 4.47
N LEU A 315 -23.23 8.61 3.25
CA LEU A 315 -22.37 9.77 2.95
C LEU A 315 -23.00 11.10 3.38
N LYS A 316 -24.26 11.07 3.87
CA LYS A 316 -25.07 12.25 4.14
C LYS A 316 -25.04 13.19 2.94
N GLY A 317 -25.28 12.70 1.73
CA GLY A 317 -25.16 13.44 0.45
C GLY A 317 -26.07 14.68 0.28
N ASP A 318 -26.86 15.01 1.30
CA ASP A 318 -27.60 16.27 1.42
C ASP A 318 -26.97 17.29 2.40
N VAL A 319 -25.87 16.92 3.07
CA VAL A 319 -25.10 17.80 3.95
C VAL A 319 -24.08 18.55 3.11
N GLU A 320 -24.36 19.83 2.87
CA GLU A 320 -23.45 20.74 2.16
C GLU A 320 -22.51 21.52 3.09
N GLU A 321 -22.80 21.54 4.39
CA GLU A 321 -22.05 22.30 5.39
C GLU A 321 -21.91 21.50 6.69
N ASP A 322 -20.68 21.09 7.02
CA ASP A 322 -20.33 20.37 8.25
C ASP A 322 -18.94 20.73 8.82
N GLU A 323 -18.30 21.79 8.31
CA GLU A 323 -16.99 22.28 8.75
C GLU A 323 -16.87 22.57 10.26
N MET A 324 -17.99 22.91 10.92
CA MET A 324 -18.03 23.23 12.36
C MET A 324 -18.34 22.00 13.23
N ILE A 325 -18.58 20.83 12.63
CA ILE A 325 -18.92 19.60 13.35
C ILE A 325 -17.62 18.83 13.65
N PRO A 326 -17.21 18.69 14.93
CA PRO A 326 -16.02 17.94 15.30
C PRO A 326 -16.08 16.51 14.77
N ASP A 327 -14.94 15.98 14.36
CA ASP A 327 -14.80 14.57 13.96
C ASP A 327 -14.97 13.66 15.19
N ARG A 328 -15.53 12.47 14.98
CA ARG A 328 -15.59 11.45 16.03
C ARG A 328 -14.29 10.66 16.00
N GLU A 329 -13.84 10.18 17.15
CA GLU A 329 -12.66 9.30 17.25
C GLU A 329 -12.82 8.04 16.37
N GLU A 330 -14.05 7.54 16.21
CA GLU A 330 -14.39 6.39 15.35
C GLU A 330 -14.30 6.67 13.84
N ASP A 331 -14.27 7.95 13.45
CA ASP A 331 -14.16 8.38 12.04
C ASP A 331 -12.68 8.60 11.65
N ILE A 332 -11.75 8.53 12.59
CA ILE A 332 -10.32 8.78 12.39
C ILE A 332 -9.60 7.43 12.28
N LYS A 333 -9.10 7.12 11.09
CA LYS A 333 -8.41 5.85 10.83
C LYS A 333 -7.05 5.79 11.53
N PRO A 334 -6.63 4.60 12.02
CA PRO A 334 -5.25 4.40 12.43
C PRO A 334 -4.30 4.71 11.27
N ARG A 335 -3.39 5.65 11.46
CA ARG A 335 -2.28 5.91 10.53
C ARG A 335 -1.00 5.27 11.06
N PHE A 336 -0.19 4.79 10.13
CA PHE A 336 1.14 4.24 10.34
C PHE A 336 2.13 5.04 9.51
N HIS A 337 3.36 5.15 9.97
CA HIS A 337 4.39 5.92 9.27
C HIS A 337 5.17 5.04 8.28
N LYS A 338 5.33 5.50 7.03
CA LYS A 338 6.19 4.84 6.02
C LYS A 338 7.61 5.47 6.07
N SER A 339 8.64 4.66 6.27
CA SER A 339 10.04 5.12 6.35
C SER A 339 10.54 5.82 5.08
N ARG A 340 11.34 6.88 5.24
CA ARG A 340 11.96 7.64 4.13
C ARG A 340 12.97 6.81 3.33
N THR A 341 12.80 6.75 2.01
CA THR A 341 13.75 6.14 1.05
C THR A 341 14.54 7.22 0.32
N HIS A 342 15.87 7.13 0.28
CA HIS A 342 16.70 8.10 -0.44
C HIS A 342 16.65 7.87 -1.96
N THR A 343 16.14 8.83 -2.74
CA THR A 343 15.93 8.71 -4.19
C THR A 343 16.66 9.81 -4.99
N GLN A 344 16.91 9.56 -6.28
CA GLN A 344 17.50 10.54 -7.20
C GLN A 344 16.41 11.23 -8.03
N LYS A 345 16.53 12.55 -8.26
CA LYS A 345 15.59 13.27 -9.13
C LYS A 345 15.88 12.98 -10.63
N PRO A 346 14.90 12.54 -11.43
CA PRO A 346 15.08 12.30 -12.86
C PRO A 346 15.37 13.59 -13.66
N SER A 347 16.07 13.46 -14.78
CA SER A 347 16.40 14.59 -15.67
C SER A 347 15.19 15.02 -16.52
N LEU A 348 14.47 16.06 -16.11
CA LEU A 348 13.49 16.76 -16.95
C LEU A 348 14.20 17.82 -17.80
N GLY A 349 14.71 17.42 -18.98
CA GLY A 349 15.37 18.38 -19.87
C GLY A 349 16.03 17.77 -21.10
N GLY A 350 15.26 17.63 -22.18
CA GLY A 350 15.81 17.23 -23.48
C GLY A 350 14.77 17.29 -24.60
N GLY A 351 14.48 18.49 -25.10
CA GLY A 351 13.76 18.66 -26.35
C GLY A 351 14.59 18.11 -27.52
N ALA A 352 14.26 16.90 -27.98
CA ALA A 352 14.72 16.38 -29.27
C ALA A 352 13.57 15.60 -29.91
N SER A 353 12.90 16.26 -30.84
CA SER A 353 12.01 15.65 -31.82
C SER A 353 12.78 14.63 -32.68
N GLY A 354 12.49 13.35 -32.50
CA GLY A 354 12.99 12.27 -33.34
C GLY A 354 12.42 10.94 -32.87
N GLY A 355 11.52 10.37 -33.67
CA GLY A 355 10.75 9.18 -33.29
C GLY A 355 11.62 7.95 -33.05
N ASP A 356 11.44 7.36 -31.88
CA ASP A 356 11.32 5.91 -31.71
C ASP A 356 10.32 5.66 -30.57
N GLY A 357 9.51 4.62 -30.74
CA GLY A 357 8.33 4.36 -29.92
C GLY A 357 8.63 3.92 -28.49
N THR A 358 7.70 4.22 -27.60
CA THR A 358 7.30 3.35 -26.47
C THR A 358 8.43 2.83 -25.58
N VAL A 359 8.96 3.67 -24.67
CA VAL A 359 9.54 3.18 -23.40
C VAL A 359 9.35 4.23 -22.28
N ARG A 360 8.26 4.03 -21.52
CA ARG A 360 8.12 4.23 -20.06
C ARG A 360 8.40 5.62 -19.44
N ALA A 361 7.31 6.27 -19.00
CA ALA A 361 7.02 6.37 -17.57
C ALA A 361 6.14 5.16 -17.20
N MET A 362 6.80 4.02 -16.98
CA MET A 362 6.28 2.98 -16.09
C MET A 362 7.15 3.16 -14.87
N GLU A 363 6.62 3.87 -13.89
CA GLU A 363 6.87 3.48 -12.51
C GLU A 363 6.50 2.00 -12.45
N GLY A 364 7.48 1.17 -12.10
CA GLY A 364 7.18 -0.22 -11.81
C GLY A 364 6.29 -0.20 -10.58
N ASN A 365 5.16 -0.89 -10.64
CA ASN A 365 4.64 -1.60 -9.49
C ASN A 365 5.84 -2.18 -8.75
N ASP A 366 6.14 -1.62 -7.58
CA ASP A 366 6.75 -2.40 -6.53
C ASP A 366 5.70 -3.46 -6.18
N ASP A 367 5.99 -4.70 -6.59
CA ASP A 367 5.26 -5.87 -6.10
C ASP A 367 5.64 -6.04 -4.62
N ASP A 368 4.98 -5.28 -3.75
CA ASP A 368 4.44 -5.66 -2.44
C ASP A 368 4.12 -4.37 -1.63
N GLU A 369 2.82 -4.23 -1.32
CA GLU A 369 2.16 -3.22 -0.47
C GLU A 369 1.72 -1.90 -1.14
N ASP A 370 0.39 -1.81 -1.26
CA ASP A 370 -0.48 -0.68 -1.60
C ASP A 370 -0.59 -0.27 -3.07
N ILE A 371 -1.71 -0.71 -3.67
CA ILE A 371 -2.43 0.09 -4.67
C ILE A 371 -2.85 1.38 -3.93
N ASP A 372 -1.92 2.33 -3.76
CA ASP A 372 -2.24 3.71 -3.39
C ASP A 372 -2.81 4.39 -4.65
N ASP A 373 -3.96 3.88 -5.12
CA ASP A 373 -4.79 4.61 -6.05
C ASP A 373 -5.40 5.78 -5.27
N PRO A 374 -5.26 7.04 -5.71
CA PRO A 374 -5.87 8.19 -5.04
C PRO A 374 -7.41 8.10 -4.92
N TYR A 375 -8.04 7.06 -5.48
CA TYR A 375 -9.41 6.67 -5.14
C TYR A 375 -9.59 6.12 -3.71
N ASP A 376 -8.61 5.42 -3.14
CA ASP A 376 -8.71 4.82 -1.81
C ASP A 376 -8.60 5.86 -0.68
N GLU A 377 -7.87 6.96 -0.89
CA GLU A 377 -7.77 8.03 0.10
C GLU A 377 -9.01 8.94 0.20
N MET A 378 -9.80 9.09 -0.88
CA MET A 378 -10.84 10.14 -0.95
C MET A 378 -12.23 9.75 -0.40
N ASP A 379 -12.50 8.48 -0.09
CA ASP A 379 -13.84 8.04 0.37
C ASP A 379 -13.81 7.15 1.63
N ASP A 380 -12.83 7.41 2.49
CA ASP A 380 -12.46 6.52 3.59
C ASP A 380 -13.14 6.85 4.94
N ASP A 381 -14.45 7.13 4.90
CA ASP A 381 -15.31 7.15 6.10
C ASP A 381 -15.58 5.71 6.59
N SER A 382 -15.44 5.46 7.89
CA SER A 382 -15.44 4.13 8.55
C SER A 382 -16.74 3.30 8.43
N ASN A 383 -17.77 3.79 7.73
CA ASN A 383 -18.98 3.03 7.39
C ASN A 383 -19.16 2.78 5.87
N LEU A 384 -18.32 3.36 5.00
CA LEU A 384 -18.34 3.18 3.54
C LEU A 384 -17.01 2.71 2.93
N SER A 385 -16.04 2.36 3.79
CA SER A 385 -14.77 1.69 3.43
C SER A 385 -14.97 0.31 2.77
N ASP A 386 -16.20 -0.23 2.75
CA ASP A 386 -16.49 -1.52 2.14
C ASP A 386 -16.42 -1.44 0.61
N TRP A 387 -15.60 -2.32 0.03
CA TRP A 387 -15.54 -2.58 -1.40
C TRP A 387 -16.95 -2.82 -1.96
N ASN A 388 -17.36 -2.04 -2.95
CA ASN A 388 -18.72 -2.03 -3.47
C ASN A 388 -18.76 -1.97 -5.00
N LEU A 389 -19.95 -2.14 -5.59
CA LEU A 389 -20.11 -2.21 -7.05
C LEU A 389 -19.60 -0.94 -7.76
N ARG A 390 -19.77 0.23 -7.14
CA ARG A 390 -19.30 1.50 -7.70
C ARG A 390 -17.77 1.55 -7.80
N LYS A 391 -17.08 1.22 -6.71
CA LYS A 391 -15.60 1.16 -6.66
C LYS A 391 -15.08 0.11 -7.65
N CYS A 392 -15.64 -1.10 -7.60
CA CYS A 392 -15.28 -2.19 -8.51
C CYS A 392 -15.49 -1.82 -10.00
N SER A 393 -16.59 -1.15 -10.34
CA SER A 393 -16.86 -0.71 -11.71
C SER A 393 -15.89 0.37 -12.18
N ALA A 394 -15.52 1.32 -11.30
CA ALA A 394 -14.56 2.37 -11.61
C ALA A 394 -13.15 1.81 -11.83
N ALA A 395 -12.70 0.94 -10.91
CA ALA A 395 -11.41 0.25 -11.02
C ALA A 395 -11.36 -0.63 -12.28
N ALA A 396 -12.43 -1.38 -12.58
CA ALA A 396 -12.52 -2.16 -13.81
C ALA A 396 -12.39 -1.27 -15.05
N LEU A 397 -13.03 -0.08 -15.04
CA LEU A 397 -12.94 0.87 -16.14
C LEU A 397 -11.51 1.43 -16.32
N ASP A 398 -10.82 1.72 -15.22
CA ASP A 398 -9.43 2.22 -15.22
C ASP A 398 -8.46 1.19 -15.82
N VAL A 399 -8.45 -0.03 -15.29
CA VAL A 399 -7.56 -1.10 -15.81
C VAL A 399 -7.88 -1.40 -17.28
N LEU A 400 -9.16 -1.42 -17.67
CA LEU A 400 -9.55 -1.58 -19.07
C LEU A 400 -9.09 -0.40 -19.95
N ALA A 401 -9.13 0.84 -19.45
CA ALA A 401 -8.58 1.98 -20.17
C ALA A 401 -7.07 1.82 -20.40
N ASN A 402 -6.33 1.26 -19.44
CA ASN A 402 -4.91 0.96 -19.59
C ASN A 402 -4.63 -0.17 -20.61
N VAL A 403 -5.49 -1.18 -20.68
CA VAL A 403 -5.40 -2.29 -21.66
C VAL A 403 -5.74 -1.84 -23.08
N PHE A 404 -6.85 -1.12 -23.25
CA PHE A 404 -7.36 -0.75 -24.57
C PHE A 404 -6.82 0.58 -25.09
N LYS A 405 -6.39 1.47 -24.20
CA LYS A 405 -5.91 2.83 -24.51
C LYS A 405 -6.93 3.58 -25.37
N ASP A 406 -6.45 4.37 -26.34
CA ASP A 406 -7.28 5.20 -27.20
C ASP A 406 -8.36 4.41 -28.00
N ASP A 407 -8.22 3.09 -28.18
CA ASP A 407 -9.24 2.23 -28.82
C ASP A 407 -10.54 2.19 -28.00
N PHE A 408 -10.49 2.55 -26.72
CA PHE A 408 -11.62 2.59 -25.79
C PHE A 408 -12.53 3.81 -26.00
N LEU A 409 -11.94 4.93 -26.43
CA LEU A 409 -12.60 6.23 -26.51
C LEU A 409 -13.80 6.32 -27.46
N PRO A 410 -13.83 5.67 -28.64
CA PRO A 410 -14.98 5.72 -29.54
C PRO A 410 -16.29 5.22 -28.90
N ILE A 411 -16.20 4.31 -27.93
CA ILE A 411 -17.36 3.77 -27.19
C ILE A 411 -17.70 4.68 -26.01
N LEU A 412 -16.69 5.17 -25.28
CA LEU A 412 -16.87 5.91 -24.04
C LEU A 412 -17.25 7.38 -24.24
N LEU A 413 -16.68 8.07 -25.23
CA LEU A 413 -16.93 9.51 -25.46
C LEU A 413 -18.42 9.85 -25.67
N PRO A 414 -19.23 9.07 -26.43
CA PRO A 414 -20.67 9.28 -26.50
C PRO A 414 -21.37 9.21 -25.13
N ILE A 415 -20.96 8.26 -24.29
CA ILE A 415 -21.53 8.08 -22.94
C ILE A 415 -21.15 9.27 -22.06
N LEU A 416 -19.88 9.69 -22.07
CA LEU A 416 -19.40 10.85 -21.31
C LEU A 416 -20.13 12.14 -21.73
N LYS A 417 -20.43 12.33 -23.03
CA LYS A 417 -21.20 13.49 -23.49
C LYS A 417 -22.61 13.54 -22.90
N GLU A 418 -23.23 12.39 -22.65
CA GLU A 418 -24.55 12.32 -22.03
C GLU A 418 -24.48 12.47 -20.51
N THR A 419 -23.47 11.86 -19.88
CA THR A 419 -23.36 11.86 -18.41
C THR A 419 -22.81 13.16 -17.86
N LEU A 420 -21.71 13.70 -18.41
CA LEU A 420 -21.02 14.89 -17.89
C LEU A 420 -21.91 16.13 -17.81
N PHE A 421 -22.89 16.28 -18.71
CA PHE A 421 -23.75 17.46 -18.79
C PHE A 421 -25.18 17.19 -18.30
N HIS A 422 -25.41 16.05 -17.65
CA HIS A 422 -26.74 15.67 -17.17
C HIS A 422 -27.22 16.60 -16.03
N GLU A 423 -28.53 16.88 -15.97
CA GLU A 423 -29.12 17.74 -14.94
C GLU A 423 -29.13 17.10 -13.54
N GLU A 424 -29.33 15.79 -13.50
CA GLU A 424 -29.25 14.99 -12.28
C GLU A 424 -27.80 14.80 -11.84
N TRP A 425 -27.51 15.25 -10.62
CA TRP A 425 -26.14 15.28 -10.10
C TRP A 425 -25.51 13.89 -9.98
N VAL A 426 -26.28 12.85 -9.65
CA VAL A 426 -25.75 11.47 -9.53
C VAL A 426 -25.20 10.96 -10.87
N ILE A 427 -25.88 11.30 -11.97
CA ILE A 427 -25.43 10.92 -13.32
C ILE A 427 -24.23 11.77 -13.74
N LYS A 428 -24.29 13.08 -13.48
CA LYS A 428 -23.16 14.00 -13.72
C LYS A 428 -21.90 13.52 -13.01
N GLU A 429 -22.03 13.25 -11.72
CA GLU A 429 -20.97 12.78 -10.83
C GLU A 429 -20.34 11.49 -11.37
N SER A 430 -21.13 10.49 -11.75
CA SER A 430 -20.60 9.24 -12.35
C SER A 430 -19.86 9.47 -13.68
N GLY A 431 -20.26 10.50 -14.45
CA GLY A 431 -19.57 10.91 -15.67
C GLY A 431 -18.22 11.56 -15.39
N ILE A 432 -18.14 12.38 -14.33
CA ILE A 432 -16.88 13.01 -13.89
C ILE A 432 -15.93 11.92 -13.37
N LEU A 433 -16.43 10.99 -12.54
CA LEU A 433 -15.70 9.81 -12.08
C LEU A 433 -15.13 9.01 -13.27
N ALA A 434 -15.97 8.66 -14.25
CA ALA A 434 -15.53 7.92 -15.44
C ALA A 434 -14.48 8.69 -16.29
N LEU A 435 -14.55 10.02 -16.32
CA LEU A 435 -13.57 10.85 -17.02
C LEU A 435 -12.19 10.81 -16.32
N GLY A 436 -12.15 10.79 -15.00
CA GLY A 436 -10.89 10.66 -14.27
C GLY A 436 -10.34 9.24 -14.25
N ALA A 437 -11.20 8.21 -14.16
CA ALA A 437 -10.80 6.80 -14.21
C ALA A 437 -10.01 6.43 -15.47
N ILE A 438 -10.34 7.04 -16.62
CA ILE A 438 -9.65 6.73 -17.88
C ILE A 438 -8.39 7.57 -18.14
N ALA A 439 -8.09 8.53 -17.25
CA ALA A 439 -7.10 9.57 -17.53
C ALA A 439 -5.74 8.98 -17.88
N GLU A 440 -5.27 8.00 -17.11
CA GLU A 440 -3.97 7.36 -17.28
C GLU A 440 -3.89 6.54 -18.56
N GLY A 441 -4.84 5.62 -18.77
CA GLY A 441 -4.84 4.73 -19.93
C GLY A 441 -5.14 5.42 -21.27
N CYS A 442 -5.97 6.46 -21.27
CA CYS A 442 -6.47 7.13 -22.47
C CYS A 442 -5.95 8.58 -22.67
N MET A 443 -4.90 9.00 -21.94
CA MET A 443 -4.41 10.38 -21.95
C MET A 443 -4.20 10.93 -23.37
N ASN A 444 -3.51 10.19 -24.24
CA ASN A 444 -3.15 10.65 -25.59
C ASN A 444 -4.37 11.00 -26.44
N GLY A 445 -5.39 10.13 -26.45
CA GLY A 445 -6.64 10.36 -27.15
C GLY A 445 -7.55 11.39 -26.47
N MET A 446 -7.36 11.66 -25.17
CA MET A 446 -8.11 12.67 -24.43
C MET A 446 -7.56 14.09 -24.59
N VAL A 447 -6.25 14.27 -24.83
CA VAL A 447 -5.59 15.59 -25.03
C VAL A 447 -6.36 16.54 -25.97
N PRO A 448 -6.88 16.11 -27.13
CA PRO A 448 -7.67 16.98 -28.02
C PRO A 448 -8.96 17.54 -27.39
N HIS A 449 -9.48 16.90 -26.34
CA HIS A 449 -10.72 17.26 -25.65
C HIS A 449 -10.47 18.08 -24.37
N LEU A 450 -9.29 17.97 -23.77
CA LEU A 450 -8.93 18.68 -22.52
C LEU A 450 -9.09 20.21 -22.57
N PRO A 451 -8.82 20.92 -23.68
CA PRO A 451 -9.05 22.37 -23.77
C PRO A 451 -10.50 22.81 -23.49
N GLU A 452 -11.48 21.92 -23.70
CA GLU A 452 -12.89 22.16 -23.37
C GLU A 452 -13.27 21.56 -22.02
N LEU A 453 -12.79 20.34 -21.74
CA LEU A 453 -13.15 19.60 -20.52
C LEU A 453 -12.55 20.20 -19.24
N ILE A 454 -11.30 20.66 -19.26
CA ILE A 454 -10.65 21.22 -18.06
C ILE A 454 -11.34 22.52 -17.60
N PRO A 455 -11.62 23.52 -18.47
CA PRO A 455 -12.41 24.68 -18.07
C PRO A 455 -13.80 24.32 -17.55
N TYR A 456 -14.45 23.30 -18.13
CA TYR A 456 -15.74 22.80 -17.65
C TYR A 456 -15.65 22.21 -16.24
N LEU A 457 -14.65 21.37 -15.97
CA LEU A 457 -14.42 20.81 -14.63
C LEU A 457 -14.07 21.89 -13.60
N ILE A 458 -13.29 22.92 -13.97
CA ILE A 458 -13.01 24.06 -13.09
C ILE A 458 -14.32 24.76 -12.68
N VAL A 459 -15.31 24.87 -13.58
CA VAL A 459 -16.65 25.39 -13.23
C VAL A 459 -17.39 24.43 -12.27
N CYS A 460 -17.25 23.11 -12.44
CA CYS A 460 -17.87 22.09 -11.60
C CYS A 460 -17.34 22.10 -10.15
N LEU A 461 -16.15 22.65 -9.88
CA LEU A 461 -15.68 22.90 -8.51
C LEU A 461 -16.63 23.84 -7.74
N SER A 462 -17.44 24.64 -8.43
CA SER A 462 -18.45 25.51 -7.81
C SER A 462 -19.87 24.92 -7.85
N ASP A 463 -20.04 23.62 -8.12
CA ASP A 463 -21.36 22.97 -8.12
C ASP A 463 -21.99 23.01 -6.71
N LYS A 464 -23.32 23.10 -6.68
CA LYS A 464 -24.12 23.14 -5.45
C LYS A 464 -24.05 21.85 -4.63
N LYS A 465 -23.66 20.72 -5.24
CA LYS A 465 -23.57 19.42 -4.57
C LYS A 465 -22.14 19.08 -4.15
N ALA A 466 -21.92 18.85 -2.87
CA ALA A 466 -20.60 18.55 -2.28
C ALA A 466 -19.93 17.34 -2.95
N LEU A 467 -20.69 16.26 -3.19
CA LEU A 467 -20.17 15.05 -3.84
C LEU A 467 -19.70 15.30 -5.28
N VAL A 468 -20.36 16.22 -6.01
CA VAL A 468 -19.88 16.65 -7.35
C VAL A 468 -18.58 17.43 -7.23
N ARG A 469 -18.48 18.35 -6.26
CA ARG A 469 -17.25 19.14 -6.04
C ARG A 469 -16.07 18.24 -5.69
N SER A 470 -16.28 17.28 -4.78
CA SER A 470 -15.27 16.32 -4.34
C SER A 470 -14.71 15.48 -5.50
N ILE A 471 -15.56 14.81 -6.29
CA ILE A 471 -15.08 14.02 -7.43
C ILE A 471 -14.43 14.88 -8.53
N THR A 472 -14.85 16.15 -8.65
CA THR A 472 -14.24 17.10 -9.58
C THR A 472 -12.81 17.46 -9.16
N CYS A 473 -12.53 17.63 -7.86
CA CYS A 473 -11.17 17.82 -7.35
C CYS A 473 -10.28 16.66 -7.77
N TRP A 474 -10.72 15.43 -7.49
CA TRP A 474 -10.02 14.20 -7.86
C TRP A 474 -9.79 14.08 -9.37
N THR A 475 -10.83 14.29 -10.18
CA THR A 475 -10.72 14.17 -11.63
C THR A 475 -9.76 15.20 -12.21
N LEU A 476 -9.74 16.43 -11.68
CA LEU A 476 -8.81 17.46 -12.12
C LEU A 476 -7.35 17.11 -11.76
N SER A 477 -7.09 16.48 -10.61
CA SER A 477 -5.73 16.07 -10.25
C SER A 477 -5.18 14.98 -11.18
N ARG A 478 -6.01 14.06 -11.66
CA ARG A 478 -5.62 13.04 -12.66
C ARG A 478 -5.16 13.63 -14.01
N TYR A 479 -5.48 14.90 -14.29
CA TYR A 479 -5.01 15.63 -15.47
C TYR A 479 -4.02 16.77 -15.13
N ALA A 480 -3.50 16.83 -13.89
CA ALA A 480 -2.62 17.91 -13.41
C ALA A 480 -1.38 18.08 -14.29
N HIS A 481 -0.73 16.96 -14.69
CA HIS A 481 0.43 16.98 -15.58
C HIS A 481 0.16 17.76 -16.88
N TRP A 482 -0.98 17.48 -17.53
CA TRP A 482 -1.36 18.20 -18.74
C TRP A 482 -1.58 19.69 -18.42
N VAL A 483 -2.28 20.03 -17.35
CA VAL A 483 -2.56 21.42 -16.96
C VAL A 483 -1.27 22.22 -16.74
N VAL A 484 -0.28 21.64 -16.06
CA VAL A 484 1.02 22.29 -15.78
C VAL A 484 1.81 22.52 -17.07
N SER A 485 1.71 21.60 -18.04
CA SER A 485 2.40 21.74 -19.35
C SER A 485 1.85 22.86 -20.26
N GLN A 486 0.69 23.44 -19.91
CA GLN A 486 0.02 24.47 -20.70
C GLN A 486 0.33 25.91 -20.20
N PRO A 487 -0.01 26.97 -20.96
CA PRO A 487 0.15 28.34 -20.49
C PRO A 487 -0.58 28.61 -19.17
N HIS A 488 0.16 29.08 -18.15
CA HIS A 488 -0.34 29.17 -16.77
C HIS A 488 -1.64 29.96 -16.63
N ASP A 489 -1.75 31.12 -17.31
CA ASP A 489 -2.92 32.00 -17.20
C ASP A 489 -4.21 31.36 -17.74
N GLN A 490 -4.11 30.32 -18.58
CA GLN A 490 -5.27 29.69 -19.20
C GLN A 490 -5.85 28.55 -18.36
N TYR A 491 -5.00 27.74 -17.71
CA TYR A 491 -5.44 26.51 -17.02
C TYR A 491 -4.93 26.41 -15.59
N LEU A 492 -3.60 26.40 -15.37
CA LEU A 492 -3.01 26.21 -14.03
C LEU A 492 -3.48 27.23 -13.01
N LYS A 493 -3.44 28.52 -13.37
CA LYS A 493 -3.79 29.61 -12.45
C LYS A 493 -5.29 29.63 -12.11
N PRO A 494 -6.23 29.49 -13.07
CA PRO A 494 -7.64 29.27 -12.76
C PRO A 494 -7.89 28.03 -11.89
N LEU A 495 -7.27 26.89 -12.22
CA LEU A 495 -7.41 25.64 -11.47
C LEU A 495 -6.96 25.81 -10.03
N MET A 496 -5.71 26.24 -9.82
CA MET A 496 -5.13 26.49 -8.50
C MET A 496 -6.02 27.44 -7.68
N LYS A 497 -6.51 28.53 -8.29
CA LYS A 497 -7.37 29.48 -7.59
C LYS A 497 -8.68 28.86 -7.10
N GLU A 498 -9.34 28.06 -7.92
CA GLU A 498 -10.61 27.43 -7.53
C GLU A 498 -10.38 26.25 -6.55
N LEU A 499 -9.31 25.47 -6.71
CA LEU A 499 -8.92 24.43 -5.75
C LEU A 499 -8.61 25.02 -4.37
N LEU A 500 -7.85 26.12 -4.28
CA LEU A 500 -7.58 26.80 -3.00
C LEU A 500 -8.87 27.29 -2.31
N LYS A 501 -9.91 27.67 -3.07
CA LYS A 501 -11.23 27.96 -2.48
C LYS A 501 -11.98 26.70 -2.02
N ARG A 502 -11.68 25.53 -2.58
CA ARG A 502 -12.24 24.24 -2.17
C ARG A 502 -11.54 23.63 -0.96
N ILE A 503 -10.24 23.90 -0.78
CA ILE A 503 -9.55 23.67 0.49
C ILE A 503 -10.32 24.37 1.63
N LEU A 504 -10.93 25.53 1.37
CA LEU A 504 -11.74 26.24 2.35
C LEU A 504 -13.26 26.00 2.20
N ASP A 505 -13.70 24.89 1.61
CA ASP A 505 -15.12 24.53 1.45
C ASP A 505 -15.82 24.35 2.81
N ALA A 506 -17.14 24.46 2.83
CA ALA A 506 -17.94 24.27 4.04
C ALA A 506 -18.23 22.80 4.35
N ASN A 507 -17.98 21.91 3.39
CA ASN A 507 -18.10 20.46 3.54
C ASN A 507 -16.72 19.82 3.75
N LYS A 508 -16.57 18.99 4.78
CA LYS A 508 -15.32 18.33 5.15
C LYS A 508 -14.81 17.34 4.10
N ARG A 509 -15.68 16.60 3.40
CA ARG A 509 -15.28 15.71 2.29
C ARG A 509 -14.73 16.50 1.10
N VAL A 510 -15.27 17.69 0.85
CA VAL A 510 -14.73 18.58 -0.20
C VAL A 510 -13.39 19.18 0.20
N GLN A 511 -13.20 19.52 1.48
CA GLN A 511 -11.90 19.98 2.00
C GLN A 511 -10.82 18.92 1.81
N GLU A 512 -11.08 17.67 2.21
CA GLU A 512 -10.22 16.49 2.02
C GLU A 512 -9.87 16.31 0.54
N ALA A 513 -10.88 16.12 -0.33
CA ALA A 513 -10.66 15.91 -1.76
C ALA A 513 -9.91 17.07 -2.44
N ALA A 514 -10.18 18.32 -2.02
CA ALA A 514 -9.48 19.48 -2.56
C ALA A 514 -8.02 19.58 -2.08
N CYS A 515 -7.75 19.20 -0.83
CA CYS A 515 -6.40 19.22 -0.26
C CYS A 515 -5.53 18.16 -0.92
N SER A 516 -6.01 16.91 -1.04
CA SER A 516 -5.29 15.83 -1.73
C SER A 516 -5.10 16.14 -3.22
N ALA A 517 -6.13 16.63 -3.92
CA ALA A 517 -5.98 17.06 -5.32
C ALA A 517 -4.98 18.21 -5.51
N PHE A 518 -4.86 19.09 -4.51
CA PHE A 518 -3.88 20.17 -4.53
C PHE A 518 -2.46 19.67 -4.25
N ALA A 519 -2.28 18.70 -3.35
CA ALA A 519 -0.99 18.05 -3.13
C ALA A 519 -0.47 17.38 -4.41
N THR A 520 -1.30 16.64 -5.15
CA THR A 520 -0.93 16.10 -6.47
C THR A 520 -0.55 17.21 -7.48
N LEU A 521 -1.26 18.34 -7.45
CA LEU A 521 -0.92 19.49 -8.30
C LEU A 521 0.43 20.11 -7.90
N GLU A 522 0.79 20.10 -6.61
CA GLU A 522 2.08 20.57 -6.11
C GLU A 522 3.23 19.71 -6.63
N GLU A 523 3.09 18.39 -6.58
CA GLU A 523 4.08 17.44 -7.10
C GLU A 523 4.33 17.64 -8.60
N GLU A 524 3.27 17.81 -9.39
CA GLU A 524 3.38 18.03 -10.83
C GLU A 524 3.94 19.42 -11.17
N ALA A 525 3.50 20.46 -10.46
CA ALA A 525 3.89 21.83 -10.75
C ALA A 525 5.29 22.20 -10.23
N CYS A 526 5.74 21.58 -9.13
CA CYS A 526 7.04 21.84 -8.51
C CYS A 526 7.34 23.35 -8.41
N THR A 527 8.43 23.81 -9.03
CA THR A 527 8.87 25.21 -9.00
C THR A 527 7.96 26.18 -9.75
N GLU A 528 7.03 25.69 -10.58
CA GLU A 528 6.05 26.54 -11.28
C GLU A 528 5.05 27.21 -10.32
N LEU A 529 4.96 26.73 -9.07
CA LEU A 529 4.14 27.34 -8.01
C LEU A 529 4.80 28.52 -7.29
N VAL A 530 6.12 28.69 -7.41
CA VAL A 530 6.88 29.75 -6.72
C VAL A 530 6.28 31.16 -6.92
N PRO A 531 5.79 31.55 -8.12
CA PRO A 531 5.14 32.86 -8.32
C PRO A 531 3.87 33.08 -7.50
N TYR A 532 3.22 32.01 -7.04
CA TYR A 532 1.93 32.03 -6.35
C TYR A 532 2.03 31.69 -4.87
N LEU A 533 3.23 31.39 -4.38
CA LEU A 533 3.49 30.81 -3.05
C LEU A 533 2.86 31.61 -1.90
N GLY A 534 2.87 32.95 -1.94
CA GLY A 534 2.22 33.76 -0.91
C GLY A 534 0.71 33.50 -0.80
N PHE A 535 0.01 33.36 -1.93
CA PHE A 535 -1.43 33.11 -1.95
C PHE A 535 -1.78 31.68 -1.51
N ILE A 536 -0.93 30.71 -1.88
CA ILE A 536 -1.06 29.31 -1.46
C ILE A 536 -0.92 29.24 0.06
N LEU A 537 0.15 29.81 0.62
CA LEU A 537 0.42 29.80 2.06
C LEU A 537 -0.68 30.50 2.87
N ASP A 538 -1.19 31.65 2.40
CA ASP A 538 -2.32 32.33 3.06
C ASP A 538 -3.53 31.40 3.22
N THR A 539 -3.80 30.57 2.21
CA THR A 539 -4.92 29.63 2.20
C THR A 539 -4.67 28.45 3.15
N LEU A 540 -3.52 27.78 3.04
CA LEU A 540 -3.16 26.64 3.89
C LEU A 540 -3.06 27.06 5.36
N VAL A 541 -2.52 28.25 5.65
CA VAL A 541 -2.43 28.79 7.01
C VAL A 541 -3.81 29.10 7.58
N PHE A 542 -4.75 29.56 6.74
CA PHE A 542 -6.13 29.75 7.17
C PHE A 542 -6.83 28.41 7.46
N ALA A 543 -6.51 27.35 6.71
CA ALA A 543 -7.11 26.02 6.90
C ALA A 543 -6.85 25.45 8.30
N PHE A 544 -5.70 25.74 8.94
CA PHE A 544 -5.44 25.35 10.34
C PHE A 544 -6.51 25.79 11.35
N ARG A 545 -7.21 26.90 11.07
CA ARG A 545 -8.27 27.44 11.94
C ARG A 545 -9.65 26.89 11.62
N LYS A 546 -9.80 26.28 10.45
CA LYS A 546 -11.08 25.84 9.88
C LYS A 546 -11.22 24.33 9.96
N TYR A 547 -10.13 23.60 9.75
CA TYR A 547 -10.14 22.15 9.68
C TYR A 547 -10.38 21.52 11.05
N GLN A 548 -11.22 20.49 11.02
CA GLN A 548 -11.35 19.55 12.12
C GLN A 548 -10.19 18.54 12.07
N HIS A 549 -10.16 17.62 13.03
CA HIS A 549 -9.03 16.74 13.27
C HIS A 549 -8.66 15.89 12.05
N LYS A 550 -9.62 15.24 11.36
CA LYS A 550 -9.35 14.37 10.20
C LYS A 550 -8.63 15.14 9.08
N ASN A 551 -9.20 16.27 8.67
CA ASN A 551 -8.67 17.06 7.56
C ASN A 551 -7.38 17.79 7.91
N LEU A 552 -7.13 18.04 9.19
CA LEU A 552 -5.87 18.62 9.65
C LEU A 552 -4.67 17.71 9.35
N LEU A 553 -4.87 16.39 9.37
CA LEU A 553 -3.82 15.43 9.01
C LEU A 553 -3.41 15.59 7.53
N ILE A 554 -4.39 15.66 6.64
CA ILE A 554 -4.18 15.87 5.19
C ILE A 554 -3.55 17.25 4.90
N LEU A 555 -3.86 18.25 5.74
CA LEU A 555 -3.24 19.57 5.62
C LEU A 555 -1.73 19.53 5.91
N TYR A 556 -1.28 18.70 6.85
CA TYR A 556 0.16 18.53 7.08
C TYR A 556 0.84 17.92 5.85
N ASP A 557 0.22 16.90 5.25
CA ASP A 557 0.72 16.22 4.06
C ASP A 557 0.87 17.23 2.90
N ALA A 558 -0.16 18.03 2.61
CA ALA A 558 -0.10 19.09 1.59
C ALA A 558 0.99 20.15 1.88
N ILE A 559 1.20 20.55 3.14
CA ILE A 559 2.28 21.50 3.47
C ILE A 559 3.66 20.86 3.27
N GLY A 560 3.81 19.58 3.62
CA GLY A 560 5.03 18.81 3.37
C GLY A 560 5.35 18.74 1.87
N THR A 561 4.36 18.33 1.07
CA THR A 561 4.46 18.24 -0.39
C THR A 561 4.79 19.59 -1.03
N LEU A 562 4.16 20.69 -0.57
CA LEU A 562 4.51 22.04 -1.00
C LEU A 562 5.98 22.35 -0.72
N ALA A 563 6.46 22.05 0.49
CA ALA A 563 7.84 22.30 0.90
C ALA A 563 8.84 21.54 0.02
N ASP A 564 8.57 20.27 -0.29
CA ASP A 564 9.40 19.44 -1.17
C ASP A 564 9.39 19.94 -2.63
N SER A 565 8.24 20.44 -3.07
CA SER A 565 8.00 20.97 -4.42
C SER A 565 8.71 22.29 -4.70
N VAL A 566 8.62 23.27 -3.76
CA VAL A 566 9.25 24.59 -3.94
C VAL A 566 10.67 24.68 -3.38
N GLY A 567 11.03 23.79 -2.46
CA GLY A 567 12.33 23.74 -1.78
C GLY A 567 12.72 25.08 -1.14
N HIS A 568 13.98 25.49 -1.34
CA HIS A 568 14.57 26.70 -0.77
C HIS A 568 13.83 28.02 -1.08
N HIS A 569 12.91 28.05 -2.04
CA HIS A 569 12.07 29.23 -2.29
C HIS A 569 11.12 29.55 -1.13
N LEU A 570 10.82 28.55 -0.28
CA LEU A 570 10.06 28.72 0.95
C LEU A 570 10.83 29.48 2.03
N ASN A 571 12.17 29.51 1.96
CA ASN A 571 13.06 30.18 2.91
C ASN A 571 13.04 31.72 2.73
N LYS A 572 11.90 32.33 3.04
CA LYS A 572 11.74 33.78 3.13
C LYS A 572 11.16 34.16 4.49
N PRO A 573 11.63 35.25 5.13
CA PRO A 573 11.13 35.66 6.44
C PRO A 573 9.61 35.81 6.52
N GLU A 574 8.99 36.32 5.47
CA GLU A 574 7.53 36.49 5.36
C GLU A 574 6.78 35.15 5.43
N TYR A 575 7.22 34.14 4.68
CA TYR A 575 6.61 32.81 4.65
C TYR A 575 6.85 32.03 5.95
N ILE A 576 8.08 32.08 6.49
CA ILE A 576 8.42 31.45 7.77
C ILE A 576 7.56 32.03 8.90
N SER A 577 7.41 33.36 8.93
CA SER A 577 6.61 34.04 9.96
C SER A 577 5.11 33.71 9.90
N MET A 578 4.63 33.23 8.75
CA MET A 578 3.25 32.83 8.54
C MET A 578 3.03 31.35 8.88
N LEU A 579 3.92 30.47 8.41
CA LEU A 579 3.76 29.02 8.47
C LEU A 579 4.18 28.39 9.81
N MET A 580 5.29 28.85 10.41
CA MET A 580 5.82 28.22 11.62
C MET A 580 4.93 28.36 12.87
N PRO A 581 4.26 29.50 13.14
CA PRO A 581 3.41 29.62 14.32
C PRO A 581 2.31 28.55 14.45
N PRO A 582 1.46 28.27 13.45
CA PRO A 582 0.44 27.22 13.57
C PRO A 582 1.04 25.81 13.72
N LEU A 583 2.14 25.49 13.02
CA LEU A 583 2.83 24.19 13.17
C LEU A 583 3.37 23.99 14.60
N ILE A 584 4.02 25.01 15.15
CA ILE A 584 4.57 24.95 16.51
C ILE A 584 3.46 24.95 17.58
N GLU A 585 2.34 25.61 17.33
CA GLU A 585 1.16 25.51 18.20
C GLU A 585 0.67 24.06 18.29
N LYS A 586 0.53 23.38 17.15
CA LYS A 586 0.13 21.97 17.10
C LYS A 586 1.17 21.05 17.73
N TRP A 587 2.45 21.28 17.44
CA TRP A 587 3.58 20.58 18.06
C TRP A 587 3.51 20.56 19.59
N ASN A 588 3.25 21.72 20.21
CA ASN A 588 3.22 21.85 21.66
C ASN A 588 1.97 21.21 22.30
N ASN A 589 0.90 20.99 21.53
CA ASN A 589 -0.36 20.46 22.03
C ASN A 589 -0.41 18.92 22.01
N LEU A 590 0.27 18.29 21.05
CA LEU A 590 0.31 16.83 20.91
C LEU A 590 1.24 16.20 21.96
N LYS A 591 0.84 15.05 22.49
CA LYS A 591 1.66 14.24 23.42
C LYS A 591 2.56 13.28 22.67
N ASP A 592 3.54 12.71 23.36
CA ASP A 592 4.53 11.79 22.76
C ASP A 592 3.92 10.43 22.38
N GLU A 593 2.76 10.07 22.92
CA GLU A 593 2.02 8.85 22.59
C GLU A 593 0.92 9.06 21.53
N ASP A 594 0.78 10.27 21.01
CA ASP A 594 -0.29 10.66 20.08
C ASP A 594 0.13 10.39 18.63
N LYS A 595 -0.63 9.55 17.91
CA LYS A 595 -0.34 9.16 16.53
C LYS A 595 -0.47 10.31 15.53
N ASP A 596 -1.16 11.39 15.91
CA ASP A 596 -1.18 12.64 15.16
C ASP A 596 0.22 13.26 14.99
N LEU A 597 1.20 12.82 15.79
CA LEU A 597 2.58 13.23 15.60
C LEU A 597 3.14 12.78 14.25
N PHE A 598 2.67 11.68 13.65
CA PHE A 598 3.30 11.16 12.42
C PHE A 598 3.19 12.16 11.27
N PRO A 599 1.99 12.63 10.86
CA PRO A 599 1.88 13.56 9.74
C PRO A 599 2.50 14.93 10.05
N LEU A 600 2.44 15.36 11.31
CA LEU A 600 3.07 16.63 11.72
C LEU A 600 4.60 16.56 11.63
N LEU A 601 5.22 15.47 12.08
CA LEU A 601 6.66 15.27 12.05
C LEU A 601 7.17 15.09 10.62
N GLU A 602 6.45 14.35 9.78
CA GLU A 602 6.73 14.22 8.34
C GLU A 602 6.70 15.60 7.66
N CYS A 603 5.64 16.38 7.89
CA CYS A 603 5.53 17.76 7.39
C CYS A 603 6.70 18.63 7.88
N LEU A 604 7.05 18.55 9.18
CA LEU A 604 8.19 19.29 9.72
C LEU A 604 9.52 18.85 9.11
N SER A 605 9.65 17.60 8.65
CA SER A 605 10.86 17.09 8.00
C SER A 605 11.07 17.79 6.66
N SER A 606 10.05 17.78 5.79
CA SER A 606 10.09 18.50 4.50
C SER A 606 10.26 20.01 4.69
N VAL A 607 9.57 20.62 5.66
CA VAL A 607 9.70 22.04 5.98
C VAL A 607 11.10 22.39 6.48
N ALA A 608 11.71 21.56 7.34
CA ALA A 608 13.07 21.79 7.83
C ALA A 608 14.10 21.78 6.69
N THR A 609 13.97 20.81 5.78
CA THR A 609 14.82 20.70 4.58
C THR A 609 14.64 21.93 3.67
N ALA A 610 13.40 22.34 3.40
CA ALA A 610 13.10 23.50 2.54
C ALA A 610 13.53 24.84 3.15
N LEU A 611 13.45 25.00 4.47
CA LEU A 611 13.81 26.25 5.14
C LEU A 611 15.30 26.41 5.40
N HIS A 612 16.09 25.34 5.32
CA HIS A 612 17.52 25.36 5.65
C HIS A 612 17.82 26.11 6.97
N SER A 613 18.77 27.07 6.94
CA SER A 613 19.11 27.92 8.09
C SER A 613 17.94 28.76 8.63
N GLY A 614 16.87 28.94 7.86
CA GLY A 614 15.64 29.60 8.32
C GLY A 614 14.94 28.83 9.44
N PHE A 615 15.18 27.52 9.56
CA PHE A 615 14.62 26.66 10.60
C PHE A 615 15.38 26.74 11.94
N LEU A 616 16.56 27.38 11.98
CA LEU A 616 17.41 27.45 13.18
C LEU A 616 16.71 27.90 14.48
N PRO A 617 15.79 28.89 14.47
CA PRO A 617 15.09 29.30 15.69
C PRO A 617 14.21 28.21 16.32
N TYR A 618 13.87 27.17 15.56
CA TYR A 618 12.95 26.11 15.94
C TYR A 618 13.64 24.75 16.15
N SER A 619 14.91 24.61 15.76
CA SER A 619 15.59 23.31 15.67
C SER A 619 15.86 22.64 17.02
N GLU A 620 16.28 23.38 18.05
CA GLU A 620 16.64 22.82 19.36
C GLU A 620 15.50 22.03 20.03
N PRO A 621 14.27 22.57 20.20
CA PRO A 621 13.18 21.82 20.81
C PRO A 621 12.74 20.61 19.96
N VAL A 622 12.77 20.75 18.63
CA VAL A 622 12.41 19.66 17.70
C VAL A 622 13.40 18.51 17.82
N TYR A 623 14.70 18.81 17.74
CA TYR A 623 15.79 17.84 17.88
C TYR A 623 15.70 17.09 19.22
N ARG A 624 15.53 17.82 20.34
CA ARG A 624 15.46 17.21 21.68
C ARG A 624 14.28 16.25 21.82
N ARG A 625 13.12 16.58 21.26
CA ARG A 625 11.94 15.70 21.32
C ARG A 625 12.17 14.42 20.53
N CYS A 626 12.75 14.51 19.34
CA CYS A 626 13.08 13.34 18.52
C CYS A 626 14.03 12.38 19.26
N ILE A 627 15.09 12.92 19.90
CA ILE A 627 16.00 12.12 20.74
C ILE A 627 15.25 11.43 21.89
N SER A 628 14.32 12.15 22.54
CA SER A 628 13.50 11.59 23.62
C SER A 628 12.63 10.43 23.15
N LEU A 629 11.94 10.58 22.01
CA LEU A 629 11.08 9.54 21.43
C LEU A 629 11.88 8.28 21.12
N ILE A 630 13.00 8.40 20.40
CA ILE A 630 13.88 7.27 20.07
C ILE A 630 14.35 6.56 21.36
N GLN A 631 14.81 7.34 22.34
CA GLN A 631 15.32 6.80 23.61
C GLN A 631 14.22 6.07 24.42
N GLN A 632 12.99 6.60 24.44
CA GLN A 632 11.86 5.99 25.15
C GLN A 632 11.43 4.68 24.48
N THR A 633 11.28 4.69 23.15
CA THR A 633 10.90 3.50 22.38
C THR A 633 11.90 2.36 22.56
N LEU A 634 13.21 2.63 22.44
CA LEU A 634 14.24 1.61 22.64
C LEU A 634 14.26 1.06 24.07
N ASN A 635 14.05 1.91 25.07
CA ASN A 635 13.98 1.48 26.47
C ASN A 635 12.76 0.59 26.74
N GLN A 636 11.61 0.93 26.14
CA GLN A 636 10.38 0.14 26.25
C GLN A 636 10.52 -1.22 25.54
N ASP A 637 11.13 -1.26 24.35
CA ASP A 637 11.38 -2.50 23.61
C ASP A 637 12.28 -3.47 24.38
N LEU A 638 13.33 -2.94 25.01
CA LEU A 638 14.21 -3.71 25.87
C LEU A 638 13.46 -4.26 27.11
N ALA A 639 12.57 -3.45 27.70
CA ALA A 639 11.76 -3.85 28.86
C ALA A 639 10.75 -4.95 28.49
N SER A 640 10.05 -4.83 27.36
CA SER A 640 9.11 -5.84 26.87
C SER A 640 9.82 -7.15 26.50
N THR A 641 11.01 -7.07 25.91
CA THR A 641 11.80 -8.25 25.56
C THR A 641 12.34 -8.98 26.80
N THR A 642 12.77 -8.23 27.83
CA THR A 642 13.35 -8.81 29.05
C THR A 642 12.28 -9.36 30.00
N SER A 643 11.04 -8.85 29.95
CA SER A 643 9.93 -9.31 30.81
C SER A 643 8.60 -9.39 30.03
N PRO A 644 8.45 -10.42 29.16
CA PRO A 644 7.25 -10.59 28.34
C PRO A 644 5.98 -10.71 29.19
N GLY A 645 4.94 -9.94 28.87
CA GLY A 645 3.66 -9.93 29.57
C GLY A 645 3.54 -8.95 30.75
N GLN A 646 4.62 -8.27 31.15
CA GLN A 646 4.58 -7.15 32.10
C GLN A 646 4.59 -5.77 31.42
N PHE A 647 5.25 -5.68 30.26
CA PHE A 647 5.32 -4.46 29.45
C PHE A 647 4.78 -4.74 28.05
N GLU A 648 4.03 -3.78 27.53
CA GLU A 648 3.56 -3.81 26.14
C GLU A 648 4.71 -3.45 25.19
N GLN A 649 4.74 -4.11 24.03
CA GLN A 649 5.68 -3.76 22.97
C GLN A 649 5.42 -2.31 22.53
N PRO A 650 6.48 -1.50 22.32
CA PRO A 650 6.28 -0.14 21.87
C PRO A 650 5.84 -0.11 20.41
N ASP A 651 5.09 0.93 20.05
CA ASP A 651 4.87 1.29 18.65
C ASP A 651 6.16 1.94 18.11
N LYS A 652 6.84 1.24 17.20
CA LYS A 652 8.15 1.67 16.67
C LYS A 652 8.01 2.80 15.65
N ASP A 653 6.81 3.12 15.17
CA ASP A 653 6.57 4.24 14.24
C ASP A 653 7.04 5.57 14.82
N PHE A 654 6.82 5.82 16.12
CA PHE A 654 7.33 7.02 16.80
C PHE A 654 8.85 7.18 16.69
N MET A 655 9.59 6.07 16.74
CA MET A 655 11.04 6.08 16.58
C MET A 655 11.44 6.31 15.12
N ILE A 656 10.73 5.71 14.18
CA ILE A 656 11.00 5.86 12.74
C ILE A 656 10.76 7.32 12.31
N VAL A 657 9.62 7.92 12.66
CA VAL A 657 9.31 9.31 12.28
C VAL A 657 10.29 10.29 12.92
N ALA A 658 10.70 10.03 14.17
CA ALA A 658 11.71 10.83 14.85
C ALA A 658 13.10 10.74 14.18
N LEU A 659 13.50 9.55 13.69
CA LEU A 659 14.74 9.38 12.93
C LEU A 659 14.67 10.13 11.60
N ASP A 660 13.54 10.07 10.90
CA ASP A 660 13.35 10.73 9.61
C ASP A 660 13.32 12.26 9.74
N LEU A 661 12.72 12.81 10.80
CA LEU A 661 12.81 14.25 11.09
C LEU A 661 14.23 14.67 11.47
N LEU A 662 14.97 13.86 12.23
CA LEU A 662 16.39 14.16 12.48
C LEU A 662 17.21 14.15 11.19
N SER A 663 16.89 13.28 10.23
CA SER A 663 17.50 13.26 8.89
C SER A 663 17.18 14.56 8.15
N GLY A 664 15.91 14.98 8.10
CA GLY A 664 15.50 16.25 7.50
C GLY A 664 16.16 17.48 8.16
N LEU A 665 16.32 17.47 9.49
CA LEU A 665 17.08 18.52 10.19
C LEU A 665 18.56 18.52 9.81
N ALA A 666 19.20 17.35 9.70
CA ALA A 666 20.60 17.24 9.32
C ALA A 666 20.83 17.69 7.88
N GLU A 667 19.91 17.36 6.98
CA GLU A 667 19.91 17.79 5.58
C GLU A 667 19.70 19.31 5.44
N GLY A 668 18.68 19.87 6.09
CA GLY A 668 18.35 21.29 5.99
C GLY A 668 19.34 22.22 6.70
N LEU A 669 19.71 21.90 7.94
CA LEU A 669 20.60 22.73 8.75
C LEU A 669 22.08 22.56 8.39
N ASP A 670 22.44 21.47 7.71
CA ASP A 670 23.82 21.15 7.34
C ASP A 670 24.76 21.32 8.55
N CYS A 671 25.88 22.04 8.41
CA CYS A 671 26.87 22.20 9.48
C CYS A 671 26.35 22.87 10.77
N TYR A 672 25.18 23.54 10.74
CA TYR A 672 24.62 24.16 11.93
C TYR A 672 24.05 23.15 12.94
N ILE A 673 23.74 21.90 12.52
CA ILE A 673 23.25 20.85 13.43
C ILE A 673 24.32 20.35 14.41
N GLU A 674 25.60 20.61 14.11
CA GLU A 674 26.76 20.11 14.85
C GLU A 674 26.67 20.36 16.36
N SER A 675 26.22 21.55 16.76
CA SER A 675 26.08 21.93 18.16
C SER A 675 25.06 21.05 18.90
N LEU A 676 23.96 20.68 18.23
CA LEU A 676 22.93 19.80 18.78
C LEU A 676 23.47 18.36 18.89
N VAL A 677 24.13 17.86 17.84
CA VAL A 677 24.73 16.52 17.80
C VAL A 677 25.76 16.35 18.92
N SER A 678 26.69 17.29 19.06
CA SER A 678 27.75 17.26 20.08
C SER A 678 27.22 17.23 21.52
N SER A 679 26.02 17.77 21.74
CA SER A 679 25.37 17.84 23.06
C SER A 679 24.42 16.67 23.35
N SER A 680 24.38 15.65 22.48
CA SER A 680 23.42 14.55 22.53
C SER A 680 24.09 13.17 22.51
N ASN A 681 23.32 12.11 22.77
CA ASN A 681 23.75 10.72 22.69
C ASN A 681 23.33 10.03 21.37
N ILE A 682 23.04 10.79 20.31
CA ILE A 682 22.51 10.25 19.05
C ILE A 682 23.37 9.13 18.44
N MET A 683 24.70 9.19 18.54
CA MET A 683 25.57 8.13 18.00
C MET A 683 25.36 6.78 18.69
N GLN A 684 25.03 6.78 19.99
CA GLN A 684 24.71 5.56 20.73
C GLN A 684 23.34 5.01 20.36
N LEU A 685 22.36 5.90 20.15
CA LEU A 685 21.02 5.54 19.72
C LEU A 685 21.03 4.97 18.29
N LEU A 686 21.76 5.61 17.38
CA LEU A 686 21.95 5.14 16.00
C LEU A 686 22.56 3.73 15.97
N TYR A 687 23.58 3.46 16.79
CA TYR A 687 24.16 2.11 16.87
C TYR A 687 23.10 1.05 17.22
N GLN A 688 22.15 1.35 18.11
CA GLN A 688 21.06 0.44 18.45
C GLN A 688 20.03 0.33 17.31
N CYS A 689 19.59 1.45 16.75
CA CYS A 689 18.59 1.49 15.66
C CYS A 689 19.06 0.72 14.41
N MET A 690 20.34 0.84 14.05
CA MET A 690 20.94 0.14 12.90
C MET A 690 20.93 -1.39 13.04
N GLN A 691 20.72 -1.90 14.26
CA GLN A 691 20.67 -3.33 14.58
C GLN A 691 19.26 -3.80 14.97
N ASP A 692 18.24 -2.94 14.86
CA ASP A 692 16.87 -3.29 15.20
C ASP A 692 16.34 -4.42 14.28
N SER A 693 15.47 -5.27 14.82
CA SER A 693 14.82 -6.33 14.03
C SER A 693 13.91 -5.79 12.94
N MET A 694 13.29 -4.63 13.14
CA MET A 694 12.35 -3.99 12.22
C MET A 694 13.10 -3.31 11.05
N PRO A 695 12.86 -3.70 9.79
CA PRO A 695 13.53 -3.11 8.61
C PRO A 695 13.44 -1.59 8.52
N GLU A 696 12.27 -1.03 8.77
CA GLU A 696 11.92 0.39 8.68
C GLU A 696 12.78 1.24 9.63
N VAL A 697 13.01 0.75 10.84
CA VAL A 697 13.92 1.38 11.81
C VAL A 697 15.36 1.42 11.28
N ARG A 698 15.84 0.32 10.70
CA ARG A 698 17.18 0.27 10.11
C ARG A 698 17.28 1.24 8.93
N GLN A 699 16.28 1.25 8.04
CA GLN A 699 16.20 2.14 6.89
C GLN A 699 16.35 3.62 7.29
N SER A 700 15.54 4.10 8.23
CA SER A 700 15.57 5.49 8.70
C SER A 700 16.87 5.82 9.42
N SER A 701 17.44 4.88 10.18
CA SER A 701 18.74 5.07 10.84
C SER A 701 19.90 5.23 9.84
N PHE A 702 19.86 4.52 8.71
CA PHE A 702 20.88 4.64 7.66
C PHE A 702 20.77 5.95 6.88
N ALA A 703 19.55 6.45 6.65
CA ALA A 703 19.34 7.79 6.08
C ALA A 703 19.95 8.87 6.99
N LEU A 704 19.60 8.85 8.28
CA LEU A 704 20.16 9.78 9.27
C LEU A 704 21.69 9.70 9.35
N LEU A 705 22.27 8.50 9.31
CA LEU A 705 23.73 8.32 9.32
C LEU A 705 24.40 8.99 8.12
N GLY A 706 23.83 8.86 6.91
CA GLY A 706 24.37 9.52 5.72
C GLY A 706 24.27 11.04 5.79
N ASP A 707 23.15 11.59 6.30
CA ASP A 707 23.01 13.04 6.46
C ASP A 707 23.94 13.62 7.53
N LEU A 708 24.10 12.96 8.68
CA LEU A 708 25.06 13.36 9.70
C LEU A 708 26.51 13.23 9.20
N THR A 709 26.79 12.27 8.32
CA THR A 709 28.08 12.13 7.66
C THR A 709 28.38 13.34 6.77
N LYS A 710 27.39 13.84 6.01
CA LYS A 710 27.54 15.07 5.23
C LYS A 710 27.77 16.29 6.13
N ALA A 711 26.91 16.47 7.14
CA ALA A 711 26.82 17.68 7.96
C ALA A 711 27.93 17.83 9.02
N CYS A 712 28.27 16.76 9.75
CA CYS A 712 29.17 16.82 10.90
C CYS A 712 29.98 15.52 11.11
N PHE A 713 30.72 15.11 10.08
CA PHE A 713 31.51 13.87 10.05
C PHE A 713 32.46 13.68 11.25
N GLN A 714 32.96 14.74 11.86
CA GLN A 714 33.85 14.66 13.03
C GLN A 714 33.26 13.86 14.20
N HIS A 715 31.93 13.83 14.32
CA HIS A 715 31.21 13.07 15.35
C HIS A 715 30.89 11.64 14.92
N VAL A 716 30.81 11.39 13.61
CA VAL A 716 30.57 10.06 13.03
C VAL A 716 31.87 9.25 12.93
N HIS A 717 32.97 9.91 12.57
CA HIS A 717 34.29 9.30 12.33
C HIS A 717 34.75 8.31 13.44
N PRO A 718 34.60 8.60 14.74
CA PRO A 718 35.01 7.66 15.80
C PRO A 718 34.27 6.31 15.79
N HIS A 719 33.10 6.23 15.15
CA HIS A 719 32.20 5.08 15.16
C HIS A 719 32.20 4.28 13.85
N ILE A 720 32.93 4.73 12.83
CA ILE A 720 32.96 4.10 11.49
C ILE A 720 33.37 2.62 11.53
N ALA A 721 34.30 2.27 12.41
CA ALA A 721 34.76 0.89 12.55
C ALA A 721 33.64 -0.07 13.00
N ASP A 722 32.64 0.45 13.71
CA ASP A 722 31.46 -0.31 14.14
C ASP A 722 30.31 -0.21 13.12
N PHE A 723 30.12 0.95 12.49
CA PHE A 723 29.01 1.20 11.56
C PHE A 723 29.16 0.56 10.18
N LEU A 724 30.35 0.61 9.55
CA LEU A 724 30.54 0.05 8.20
C LEU A 724 30.26 -1.47 8.12
N PRO A 725 30.65 -2.29 9.11
CA PRO A 725 30.25 -3.70 9.15
C PRO A 725 28.74 -3.93 9.16
N ILE A 726 28.00 -3.10 9.91
CA ILE A 726 26.53 -3.20 9.97
C ILE A 726 25.91 -2.83 8.62
N LEU A 727 26.40 -1.75 7.99
CA LEU A 727 25.97 -1.34 6.65
C LEU A 727 26.24 -2.43 5.61
N GLY A 728 27.44 -3.03 5.63
CA GLY A 728 27.80 -4.14 4.74
C GLY A 728 26.90 -5.36 4.90
N HIS A 729 26.45 -5.67 6.11
CA HIS A 729 25.49 -6.76 6.36
C HIS A 729 24.07 -6.44 5.85
N ASN A 730 23.71 -5.16 5.78
CA ASN A 730 22.42 -4.69 5.28
C ASN A 730 22.40 -4.41 3.77
N LEU A 731 23.46 -4.78 3.04
CA LEU A 731 23.46 -4.85 1.57
C LEU A 731 22.71 -6.12 1.08
N ASN A 732 21.47 -6.30 1.56
CA ASN A 732 20.60 -7.42 1.22
C ASN A 732 19.40 -6.90 0.39
N PRO A 733 19.30 -7.24 -0.92
CA PRO A 733 18.23 -6.74 -1.78
C PRO A 733 16.84 -7.33 -1.47
N GLU A 734 16.72 -8.28 -0.52
CA GLU A 734 15.40 -8.70 0.02
C GLU A 734 14.68 -7.54 0.72
N TYR A 735 15.42 -6.60 1.32
CA TYR A 735 14.87 -5.39 1.94
C TYR A 735 15.34 -4.17 1.14
N ILE A 736 14.64 -3.87 0.04
CA ILE A 736 15.06 -2.90 -0.98
C ILE A 736 15.38 -1.53 -0.38
N SER A 737 14.45 -0.95 0.41
CA SER A 737 14.60 0.40 0.97
C SER A 737 15.72 0.49 2.01
N VAL A 738 15.88 -0.56 2.84
CA VAL A 738 17.00 -0.70 3.78
C VAL A 738 18.33 -0.76 3.02
N CYS A 739 18.41 -1.62 2.01
CA CYS A 739 19.58 -1.80 1.16
C CYS A 739 19.96 -0.51 0.44
N ASN A 740 18.96 0.24 -0.04
CA ASN A 740 19.12 1.52 -0.70
C ASN A 740 19.76 2.56 0.20
N ASN A 741 19.21 2.78 1.40
CA ASN A 741 19.75 3.77 2.34
C ASN A 741 21.12 3.35 2.88
N ALA A 742 21.35 2.05 3.11
CA ALA A 742 22.67 1.53 3.50
C ALA A 742 23.72 1.78 2.39
N THR A 743 23.36 1.51 1.14
CA THR A 743 24.21 1.74 -0.04
C THR A 743 24.59 3.20 -0.18
N TRP A 744 23.61 4.09 -0.06
CA TRP A 744 23.83 5.53 -0.13
C TRP A 744 24.72 6.04 1.01
N ALA A 745 24.46 5.61 2.25
CA ALA A 745 25.26 5.99 3.42
C ALA A 745 26.73 5.55 3.29
N ILE A 746 27.00 4.34 2.77
CA ILE A 746 28.38 3.89 2.47
C ILE A 746 29.06 4.85 1.47
N GLY A 747 28.33 5.30 0.45
CA GLY A 747 28.81 6.26 -0.52
C GLY A 747 29.22 7.58 0.12
N GLU A 748 28.37 8.18 0.95
CA GLU A 748 28.66 9.42 1.67
C GLU A 748 29.86 9.26 2.64
N ILE A 749 29.91 8.16 3.39
CA ILE A 749 31.02 7.84 4.29
C ILE A 749 32.34 7.73 3.53
N SER A 750 32.34 7.08 2.37
CA SER A 750 33.57 6.89 1.58
C SER A 750 34.21 8.22 1.17
N ILE A 751 33.40 9.21 0.78
CA ILE A 751 33.88 10.54 0.39
C ILE A 751 34.48 11.30 1.58
N LYS A 752 34.00 11.07 2.80
CA LYS A 752 34.54 11.71 4.00
C LYS A 752 35.77 10.98 4.57
N LEU A 753 35.81 9.65 4.50
CA LEU A 753 36.94 8.81 4.95
C LEU A 753 38.13 8.84 3.99
N MET A 754 37.91 9.04 2.70
CA MET A 754 38.97 9.04 1.69
C MET A 754 39.73 7.70 1.68
N GLU A 755 41.08 7.72 1.67
CA GLU A 755 41.92 6.52 1.59
C GLU A 755 41.71 5.53 2.77
N ASP A 756 41.22 6.01 3.92
CA ASP A 756 40.90 5.17 5.08
C ASP A 756 39.69 4.26 4.84
N THR A 757 38.99 4.41 3.71
CA THR A 757 37.93 3.49 3.24
C THR A 757 38.50 2.13 2.82
N LYS A 758 39.78 2.08 2.42
CA LYS A 758 40.45 0.90 1.84
C LYS A 758 40.22 -0.42 2.60
N PRO A 759 40.29 -0.50 3.94
CA PRO A 759 40.07 -1.75 4.68
C PRO A 759 38.66 -2.33 4.52
N TYR A 760 37.68 -1.49 4.19
CA TYR A 760 36.27 -1.86 4.14
C TYR A 760 35.79 -2.23 2.73
N ILE A 761 36.55 -1.88 1.68
CA ILE A 761 36.17 -2.16 0.28
C ILE A 761 35.84 -3.63 0.02
N PRO A 762 36.64 -4.63 0.48
CA PRO A 762 36.32 -6.03 0.21
C PRO A 762 34.97 -6.48 0.77
N MET A 763 34.50 -5.85 1.84
CA MET A 763 33.23 -6.16 2.49
C MET A 763 32.03 -5.63 1.72
N VAL A 764 32.15 -4.44 1.12
CA VAL A 764 31.03 -3.75 0.47
C VAL A 764 31.00 -3.90 -1.05
N LEU A 765 32.16 -4.03 -1.71
CA LEU A 765 32.23 -4.00 -3.17
C LEU A 765 31.59 -5.23 -3.81
N ALA A 766 31.79 -6.43 -3.24
CA ALA A 766 31.20 -7.65 -3.80
C ALA A 766 29.66 -7.63 -3.78
N PRO A 767 29.00 -7.35 -2.64
CA PRO A 767 27.53 -7.18 -2.61
C PRO A 767 27.01 -6.10 -3.58
N LEU A 768 27.68 -4.95 -3.68
CA LEU A 768 27.27 -3.88 -4.60
C LEU A 768 27.32 -4.31 -6.08
N ILE A 769 28.31 -5.12 -6.46
CA ILE A 769 28.42 -5.69 -7.82
C ILE A 769 27.31 -6.71 -8.09
N GLU A 770 26.90 -7.48 -7.07
CA GLU A 770 25.77 -8.40 -7.19
C GLU A 770 24.45 -7.63 -7.38
N ILE A 771 24.22 -6.59 -6.57
CA ILE A 771 23.01 -5.75 -6.63
C ILE A 771 22.88 -5.06 -8.00
N ILE A 772 23.93 -4.41 -8.50
CA ILE A 772 23.85 -3.64 -9.76
C ILE A 772 23.59 -4.52 -11.00
N ASN A 773 23.87 -5.82 -10.91
CA ASN A 773 23.68 -6.78 -12.01
C ASN A 773 22.41 -7.61 -11.88
N ASN A 774 21.61 -7.42 -10.84
CA ASN A 774 20.36 -8.13 -10.65
C ASN A 774 19.26 -7.53 -11.54
N THR A 775 18.48 -8.38 -12.22
CA THR A 775 17.51 -7.96 -13.24
C THR A 775 16.22 -7.39 -12.66
N ASN A 776 15.90 -7.73 -11.41
CA ASN A 776 14.64 -7.37 -10.74
C ASN A 776 14.87 -6.31 -9.64
N THR A 777 15.90 -5.47 -9.79
CA THR A 777 16.22 -4.45 -8.80
C THR A 777 15.60 -3.11 -9.20
N PRO A 778 14.90 -2.41 -8.27
CA PRO A 778 14.34 -1.10 -8.56
C PRO A 778 15.39 -0.08 -8.99
N LYS A 779 14.94 0.85 -9.84
CA LYS A 779 15.81 1.85 -10.48
C LYS A 779 16.56 2.70 -9.45
N THR A 780 15.90 3.15 -8.39
CA THR A 780 16.48 3.98 -7.32
C THR A 780 17.66 3.27 -6.63
N LEU A 781 17.49 1.98 -6.30
CA LEU A 781 18.57 1.16 -5.73
C LEU A 781 19.72 0.98 -6.72
N LEU A 782 19.45 0.74 -8.01
CA LEU A 782 20.49 0.66 -9.04
C LEU A 782 21.26 1.97 -9.20
N GLU A 783 20.58 3.11 -9.13
CA GLU A 783 21.18 4.45 -9.22
C GLU A 783 22.10 4.73 -8.03
N ASN A 784 21.62 4.52 -6.80
CA ASN A 784 22.44 4.70 -5.59
C ASN A 784 23.62 3.70 -5.54
N THR A 785 23.41 2.46 -5.98
CA THR A 785 24.49 1.47 -6.09
C THR A 785 25.56 1.92 -7.06
N ALA A 786 25.17 2.42 -8.24
CA ALA A 786 26.11 2.96 -9.21
C ALA A 786 26.88 4.18 -8.66
N ILE A 787 26.19 5.11 -8.00
CA ILE A 787 26.82 6.28 -7.36
C ILE A 787 27.86 5.82 -6.33
N THR A 788 27.50 4.90 -5.43
CA THR A 788 28.38 4.39 -4.38
C THR A 788 29.59 3.67 -4.94
N ILE A 789 29.44 2.78 -5.94
CA ILE A 789 30.60 2.15 -6.61
C ILE A 789 31.51 3.22 -7.24
N GLY A 790 30.93 4.25 -7.86
CA GLY A 790 31.68 5.38 -8.40
C GLY A 790 32.48 6.09 -7.31
N ARG A 791 31.87 6.41 -6.17
CA ARG A 791 32.53 7.08 -5.04
C ARG A 791 33.62 6.23 -4.39
N LEU A 792 33.41 4.93 -4.23
CA LEU A 792 34.45 3.99 -3.78
C LEU A 792 35.64 3.99 -4.74
N GLY A 793 35.38 3.99 -6.05
CA GLY A 793 36.40 4.09 -7.10
C GLY A 793 37.12 5.45 -7.14
N LEU A 794 36.47 6.52 -6.66
CA LEU A 794 37.08 7.85 -6.54
C LEU A 794 38.10 7.91 -5.40
N VAL A 795 37.83 7.25 -4.28
CA VAL A 795 38.73 7.30 -3.12
C VAL A 795 39.76 6.18 -3.10
N CYS A 796 39.47 5.04 -3.72
CA CYS A 796 40.34 3.86 -3.76
C CYS A 796 40.31 3.19 -5.14
N PRO A 797 40.83 3.86 -6.19
CA PRO A 797 40.73 3.38 -7.57
C PRO A 797 41.49 2.07 -7.81
N VAL A 798 42.57 1.80 -7.07
CA VAL A 798 43.40 0.58 -7.24
C VAL A 798 42.64 -0.67 -6.81
N GLU A 799 41.81 -0.55 -5.79
CA GLU A 799 41.04 -1.65 -5.20
C GLU A 799 39.77 -1.94 -6.01
N VAL A 800 39.12 -0.92 -6.57
CA VAL A 800 37.83 -1.08 -7.28
C VAL A 800 38.02 -1.33 -8.79
N ALA A 801 39.00 -0.69 -9.44
CA ALA A 801 39.21 -0.80 -10.88
C ALA A 801 39.43 -2.24 -11.43
N PRO A 802 39.99 -3.22 -10.68
CA PRO A 802 40.05 -4.61 -11.14
C PRO A 802 38.68 -5.22 -11.47
N SER A 803 37.61 -4.74 -10.84
CA SER A 803 36.24 -5.23 -11.04
C SER A 803 35.45 -4.45 -12.11
N LEU A 804 36.06 -3.47 -12.78
CA LEU A 804 35.39 -2.54 -13.70
C LEU A 804 34.52 -3.25 -14.75
N GLN A 805 35.04 -4.31 -15.36
CA GLN A 805 34.33 -5.08 -16.38
C GLN A 805 33.04 -5.73 -15.87
N GLN A 806 32.91 -5.97 -14.56
CA GLN A 806 31.76 -6.66 -13.97
C GLN A 806 30.53 -5.76 -13.83
N PHE A 807 30.69 -4.43 -13.77
CA PHE A 807 29.58 -3.52 -13.48
C PHE A 807 29.42 -2.37 -14.48
N VAL A 808 30.44 -2.06 -15.30
CA VAL A 808 30.48 -0.83 -16.11
C VAL A 808 29.26 -0.65 -17.02
N ARG A 809 28.73 -1.74 -17.59
CA ARG A 809 27.55 -1.70 -18.46
C ARG A 809 26.29 -1.26 -17.72
N GLN A 810 26.00 -1.88 -16.58
CA GLN A 810 24.82 -1.53 -15.77
C GLN A 810 24.99 -0.16 -15.13
N TRP A 811 26.19 0.14 -14.64
CA TRP A 811 26.53 1.46 -14.10
C TRP A 811 26.24 2.60 -15.07
N CYS A 812 26.66 2.47 -16.33
CA CYS A 812 26.39 3.47 -17.37
C CYS A 812 24.89 3.57 -17.68
N SER A 813 24.20 2.43 -17.72
CA SER A 813 22.75 2.36 -18.01
C SER A 813 21.91 3.01 -16.91
N SER A 814 22.34 2.88 -15.64
CA SER A 814 21.68 3.53 -14.50
C SER A 814 21.93 5.04 -14.49
N LEU A 815 23.18 5.49 -14.55
CA LEU A 815 23.51 6.91 -14.34
C LEU A 815 23.21 7.83 -15.53
N ARG A 816 23.00 7.30 -16.74
CA ARG A 816 22.66 8.12 -17.92
C ARG A 816 21.35 8.89 -17.78
N ASN A 817 20.43 8.43 -16.93
CA ASN A 817 19.10 9.02 -16.81
C ASN A 817 18.97 9.98 -15.60
N ILE A 818 20.02 10.09 -14.78
CA ILE A 818 20.05 10.97 -13.61
C ILE A 818 20.41 12.40 -14.01
N ARG A 819 19.78 13.37 -13.36
CA ARG A 819 20.08 14.80 -13.51
C ARG A 819 21.53 15.10 -13.12
N ASP A 820 22.11 16.11 -13.76
CA ASP A 820 23.44 16.61 -13.38
C ASP A 820 23.38 17.21 -11.97
N ASN A 821 23.96 16.50 -10.99
CA ASN A 821 24.05 16.89 -9.59
C ASN A 821 25.45 16.51 -9.02
N GLU A 822 25.71 16.87 -7.76
CA GLU A 822 26.99 16.59 -7.10
C GLU A 822 27.26 15.09 -6.95
N GLU A 823 26.21 14.27 -6.80
CA GLU A 823 26.34 12.82 -6.67
C GLU A 823 26.82 12.17 -7.98
N LYS A 824 26.17 12.52 -9.10
CA LYS A 824 26.58 12.12 -10.46
C LYS A 824 28.00 12.62 -10.76
N ASP A 825 28.35 13.85 -10.39
CA ASP A 825 29.71 14.40 -10.58
C ASP A 825 30.75 13.53 -9.83
N SER A 826 30.51 13.25 -8.55
CA SER A 826 31.42 12.42 -7.75
C SER A 826 31.57 10.99 -8.30
N ALA A 827 30.47 10.37 -8.74
CA ALA A 827 30.47 9.02 -9.30
C ALA A 827 31.25 8.97 -10.62
N PHE A 828 31.04 9.93 -11.52
CA PHE A 828 31.75 9.99 -12.81
C PHE A 828 33.25 10.28 -12.64
N ARG A 829 33.64 11.09 -11.65
CA ARG A 829 35.07 11.29 -11.33
C ARG A 829 35.73 9.98 -10.94
N GLY A 830 35.07 9.18 -10.11
CA GLY A 830 35.57 7.87 -9.72
C GLY A 830 35.67 6.89 -10.87
N MET A 831 34.64 6.84 -11.73
CA MET A 831 34.70 6.06 -12.97
C MET A 831 35.88 6.46 -13.84
N CYS A 832 36.13 7.77 -14.01
CA CYS A 832 37.27 8.24 -14.79
C CYS A 832 38.63 7.83 -14.19
N GLN A 833 38.77 7.87 -12.86
CA GLN A 833 39.97 7.40 -12.18
C GLN A 833 40.17 5.90 -12.32
N MET A 834 39.11 5.11 -12.16
CA MET A 834 39.17 3.66 -12.36
C MET A 834 39.57 3.28 -13.80
N ILE A 835 39.02 3.95 -14.81
CA ILE A 835 39.40 3.74 -16.21
C ILE A 835 40.88 4.11 -16.44
N THR A 836 41.39 5.14 -15.76
CA THR A 836 42.81 5.49 -15.85
C THR A 836 43.71 4.39 -15.26
N VAL A 837 43.27 3.70 -14.21
CA VAL A 837 44.00 2.60 -13.57
C VAL A 837 43.87 1.28 -14.35
N ASN A 838 42.67 0.96 -14.84
CA ASN A 838 42.38 -0.27 -15.61
C ASN A 838 41.59 0.04 -16.89
N PRO A 839 42.25 0.60 -17.93
CA PRO A 839 41.56 0.97 -19.17
C PRO A 839 41.02 -0.26 -19.92
N VAL A 840 41.66 -1.43 -19.74
CA VAL A 840 41.22 -2.68 -20.38
C VAL A 840 39.83 -3.11 -19.91
N GLY A 841 39.46 -2.77 -18.67
CA GLY A 841 38.18 -3.17 -18.09
C GLY A 841 36.94 -2.54 -18.74
N VAL A 842 37.08 -1.38 -19.42
CA VAL A 842 35.94 -0.69 -20.08
C VAL A 842 35.87 -0.95 -21.60
N VAL A 843 36.93 -1.48 -22.22
CA VAL A 843 37.01 -1.65 -23.68
C VAL A 843 35.82 -2.42 -24.27
N PRO A 844 35.35 -3.55 -23.69
CA PRO A 844 34.23 -4.31 -24.26
C PRO A 844 32.91 -3.53 -24.29
N ASP A 845 32.70 -2.61 -23.35
CA ASP A 845 31.45 -1.89 -23.12
C ASP A 845 31.62 -0.38 -23.29
N PHE A 846 32.64 0.06 -24.04
CA PHE A 846 33.00 1.48 -24.15
C PHE A 846 31.88 2.35 -24.75
N ILE A 847 30.98 1.75 -25.54
CA ILE A 847 29.79 2.43 -26.09
C ILE A 847 28.85 2.92 -24.98
N PHE A 848 28.69 2.14 -23.91
CA PHE A 848 27.87 2.52 -22.76
C PHE A 848 28.49 3.70 -22.02
N PHE A 849 29.82 3.73 -21.90
CA PHE A 849 30.53 4.88 -21.31
C PHE A 849 30.38 6.14 -22.16
N CYS A 850 30.43 6.02 -23.50
CA CYS A 850 30.19 7.14 -24.41
C CYS A 850 28.79 7.74 -24.24
N ASP A 851 27.77 6.87 -24.17
CA ASP A 851 26.39 7.28 -23.93
C ASP A 851 26.19 7.95 -22.56
N ALA A 852 26.75 7.36 -21.50
CA ALA A 852 26.74 7.95 -20.17
C ALA A 852 27.46 9.32 -20.12
N ALA A 853 28.59 9.48 -20.80
CA ALA A 853 29.31 10.76 -20.89
C ALA A 853 28.52 11.83 -21.69
N ALA A 854 27.75 11.41 -22.69
CA ALA A 854 26.88 12.28 -23.47
C ALA A 854 25.57 12.66 -22.76
N SER A 855 25.22 11.97 -21.66
CA SER A 855 24.06 12.31 -20.85
C SER A 855 24.20 13.64 -20.10
N TRP A 856 25.44 14.10 -19.88
CA TRP A 856 25.73 15.37 -19.22
C TRP A 856 25.25 16.55 -20.08
N MET A 857 24.63 17.53 -19.43
CA MET A 857 24.19 18.78 -20.04
C MET A 857 25.20 19.89 -19.75
N THR A 858 25.64 20.00 -18.50
CA THR A 858 26.58 21.05 -18.06
C THR A 858 27.59 20.49 -17.05
N PRO A 859 28.55 19.64 -17.48
CA PRO A 859 29.57 19.11 -16.58
C PRO A 859 30.53 20.22 -16.12
N LYS A 860 31.03 20.11 -14.88
CA LYS A 860 32.10 21.00 -14.39
C LYS A 860 33.33 20.88 -15.29
N LYS A 861 34.07 21.98 -15.46
CA LYS A 861 35.19 22.07 -16.43
C LYS A 861 36.24 20.97 -16.26
N ASP A 862 36.58 20.66 -15.02
CA ASP A 862 37.56 19.63 -14.69
C ASP A 862 37.05 18.21 -14.99
N LEU A 863 35.79 17.90 -14.69
CA LEU A 863 35.16 16.65 -15.09
C LEU A 863 35.07 16.53 -16.62
N HIS A 864 34.71 17.61 -17.31
CA HIS A 864 34.68 17.67 -18.76
C HIS A 864 36.05 17.32 -19.37
N GLU A 865 37.13 17.88 -18.83
CA GLU A 865 38.51 17.56 -19.25
C GLU A 865 38.88 16.09 -18.98
N MET A 866 38.40 15.48 -17.89
CA MET A 866 38.62 14.05 -17.60
C MET A 866 37.91 13.15 -18.61
N LEU A 867 36.63 13.41 -18.88
CA LEU A 867 35.84 12.67 -19.87
C LEU A 867 36.46 12.80 -21.27
N GLN A 868 36.84 14.02 -21.65
CA GLN A 868 37.50 14.28 -22.93
C GLN A 868 38.82 13.50 -23.07
N LYS A 869 39.64 13.42 -22.02
CA LYS A 869 40.90 12.66 -22.02
C LYS A 869 40.67 11.16 -22.24
N ILE A 870 39.67 10.58 -21.58
CA ILE A 870 39.36 9.15 -21.72
C ILE A 870 38.87 8.84 -23.14
N LEU A 871 37.93 9.63 -23.66
CA LEU A 871 37.38 9.44 -24.99
C LEU A 871 38.47 9.59 -26.08
N HIS A 872 39.34 10.61 -25.98
CA HIS A 872 40.46 10.78 -26.92
C HIS A 872 41.49 9.66 -26.77
N GLY A 873 41.76 9.22 -25.53
CA GLY A 873 42.68 8.13 -25.25
C GLY A 873 42.24 6.83 -25.92
N PHE A 874 40.95 6.51 -25.85
CA PHE A 874 40.38 5.34 -26.52
C PHE A 874 40.46 5.47 -28.06
N LYS A 875 40.08 6.62 -28.62
CA LYS A 875 40.21 6.90 -30.07
C LYS A 875 41.64 6.69 -30.57
N MET A 876 42.64 7.16 -29.81
CA MET A 876 44.06 6.96 -30.14
C MET A 876 44.51 5.51 -30.03
N GLN A 877 43.94 4.75 -29.08
CA GLN A 877 44.27 3.34 -28.90
C GLN A 877 43.71 2.45 -30.02
N VAL A 878 42.47 2.70 -30.47
CA VAL A 878 41.84 1.89 -31.54
C VAL A 878 42.26 2.34 -32.95
N GLY A 879 42.69 3.60 -33.11
CA GLY A 879 43.06 4.21 -34.37
C GLY A 879 41.86 4.72 -35.17
N GLU A 880 42.10 5.72 -36.04
CA GLU A 880 41.04 6.46 -36.76
C GLU A 880 40.08 5.56 -37.57
N GLU A 881 40.58 4.52 -38.24
CA GLU A 881 39.73 3.64 -39.06
C GLU A 881 38.79 2.77 -38.21
N ASN A 882 39.28 2.23 -37.08
CA ASN A 882 38.44 1.44 -36.19
C ASN A 882 37.50 2.32 -35.36
N TRP A 883 37.94 3.53 -35.01
CA TRP A 883 37.08 4.54 -34.38
C TRP A 883 35.91 4.91 -35.28
N ALA A 884 36.15 5.15 -36.58
CA ALA A 884 35.09 5.44 -37.53
C ALA A 884 34.05 4.31 -37.60
N ARG A 885 34.49 3.05 -37.68
CA ARG A 885 33.60 1.86 -37.66
C ARG A 885 32.87 1.67 -36.32
N PHE A 886 33.45 2.15 -35.22
CA PHE A 886 32.84 2.11 -33.90
C PHE A 886 31.74 3.17 -33.77
N VAL A 887 32.00 4.41 -34.23
CA VAL A 887 31.03 5.51 -34.23
C VAL A 887 29.85 5.24 -35.17
N GLU A 888 30.02 4.46 -36.24
CA GLU A 888 28.91 4.01 -37.10
C GLU A 888 27.82 3.23 -36.35
N GLN A 889 28.12 2.70 -35.16
CA GLN A 889 27.16 1.99 -34.31
C GLN A 889 26.33 2.94 -33.44
N PHE A 890 26.67 4.23 -33.37
CA PHE A 890 26.02 5.18 -32.49
C PHE A 890 24.70 5.69 -33.08
N PRO A 891 23.68 5.93 -32.24
CA PRO A 891 22.55 6.76 -32.63
C PRO A 891 23.04 8.15 -33.10
N PRO A 892 22.43 8.76 -34.13
CA PRO A 892 22.86 10.06 -34.66
C PRO A 892 22.98 11.15 -33.59
N GLN A 893 22.03 11.19 -32.65
CA GLN A 893 22.02 12.15 -31.54
C GLN A 893 23.22 11.99 -30.60
N LEU A 894 23.65 10.75 -30.36
CA LEU A 894 24.81 10.46 -29.51
C LEU A 894 26.11 10.94 -30.18
N SER A 895 26.27 10.65 -31.47
CA SER A 895 27.43 11.10 -32.25
C SER A 895 27.53 12.62 -32.29
N GLU A 896 26.40 13.30 -32.53
CA GLU A 896 26.35 14.77 -32.54
C GLU A 896 26.71 15.36 -31.17
N ARG A 897 26.14 14.84 -30.07
CA ARG A 897 26.47 15.30 -28.72
C ARG A 897 27.94 15.14 -28.39
N LEU A 898 28.53 13.99 -28.70
CA LEU A 898 29.94 13.73 -28.40
C LEU A 898 30.88 14.63 -29.23
N ALA A 899 30.54 14.89 -30.49
CA ALA A 899 31.30 15.81 -31.34
C ALA A 899 31.21 17.26 -30.82
N VAL A 900 30.02 17.72 -30.45
CA VAL A 900 29.79 19.09 -29.94
C VAL A 900 30.44 19.29 -28.57
N MET A 901 30.26 18.34 -27.66
CA MET A 901 30.76 18.45 -26.30
C MET A 901 32.27 18.19 -26.23
N TYR A 902 32.73 17.06 -26.76
CA TYR A 902 34.10 16.59 -26.49
C TYR A 902 35.04 16.67 -27.70
N SER A 903 34.56 17.10 -28.88
CA SER A 903 35.34 17.23 -30.13
C SER A 903 35.93 15.91 -30.64
N ILE A 904 35.15 14.81 -30.60
CA ILE A 904 35.61 13.44 -30.87
C ILE A 904 34.93 12.76 -32.06
#